data_AF-A0A9D1IWD9-F1
#
_entry.id   AF-A0A9D1IWD9-F1
#
_cell.length_a   1.000
_cell.length_b   1.000
_cell.length_c   1.000
_cell.angle_alpha   90.00
_cell.angle_beta   90.00
_cell.angle_gamma   90.00
#
_symmetry.space_group_name_H-M   'P 1'
#
loop_
_entity.id
_entity.type
_entity.pdbx_description
1 polymer ?
#
loop_
_entity_poly.entity_id
_entity_poly.type
_entity_poly.pdbx_seq_one_letter_code
_entity_poly.pdbx_strand_id
1 'polypeptide(L)'
;MNDKENFLSGFAPLPEEITLPPSFLETYEVESCLSRKERGGVWRLARRADGAAFVLKAVPAGTEDLAESFQILTRLWPLLPNSVPEPVSQFRAGEMDCLLRTYLPGETLAQRREREDGCSEALCVSLGLKLCALLEVIHSQNPPVIHRDIKPENIVILPDGEAGLIDFGIARQFKEGKDTDTRHMGTRSTAAPEQYGYAQTDRRTDLYALSMTLIWALTGRYDRDALQETEISSHLRKTLEKAAAFAPEARFQDAAAFAAALAGKPARRKRAVLALTAALLLLAAGAWFLHPADMPADESPGEAEEQISDIAVEFSSAVMEAAVRQALGKPNGTVTYDELSAITRLAAVGESTFGAEQDFDYRIGCYIGNQFQGDLPPGDVTDEALVLLAHMPNLKELYLCRQEIRDISVLEGLPLTTLALCENQIADFSPLAALTELETLYLGGNPGTDYSVLSRLDRLSVLTVEGSAGTGVGTVDSLDFLDALTLRKLGLGLIVPKDGSWEPLTRQIALEELLLWDPGDDAVAAASALSQLKTLTIGDYYASDLTALAGLTGLEVLNIHKGSMESLTGIQTLTRLITLSVGHNGITDLSPLSGLERLNYLQLDGLEVTDFSPLADLPALGYVVVPQKQTALVEAACPNHTFELRGF
;
A
#
# COMPACT_ATOMS: atom_id res chain seq x y z
N MET A 1 26.98 -18.50 45.22
CA MET A 1 25.53 -18.21 45.28
C MET A 1 25.40 -16.84 45.89
N ASN A 2 25.19 -15.82 45.05
CA ASN A 2 25.30 -14.42 45.43
C ASN A 2 23.93 -13.77 45.21
N ASP A 3 23.53 -12.89 46.12
CA ASP A 3 22.18 -12.37 46.39
C ASP A 3 21.44 -11.63 45.25
N LYS A 4 21.87 -11.75 43.99
CA LYS A 4 21.19 -11.15 42.81
C LYS A 4 20.15 -12.06 42.14
N GLU A 5 20.22 -13.38 42.32
CA GLU A 5 19.13 -14.27 41.90
C GLU A 5 17.86 -14.08 42.75
N ASN A 6 17.99 -13.46 43.93
CA ASN A 6 16.87 -13.15 44.83
C ASN A 6 16.14 -11.84 44.51
N PHE A 7 16.54 -11.04 43.51
CA PHE A 7 15.69 -9.91 43.06
C PHE A 7 14.65 -10.32 42.00
N LEU A 8 14.79 -11.53 41.43
CA LEU A 8 13.77 -12.14 40.59
C LEU A 8 12.67 -12.85 41.41
N SER A 9 12.71 -12.78 42.75
CA SER A 9 11.83 -13.55 43.64
C SER A 9 10.55 -12.82 44.07
N GLY A 10 10.06 -11.89 43.27
CA GLY A 10 8.68 -11.41 43.38
C GLY A 10 7.87 -12.00 42.24
N PHE A 11 7.40 -13.25 42.38
CA PHE A 11 6.35 -13.78 41.51
C PHE A 11 5.10 -12.94 41.77
N ALA A 12 5.01 -11.78 41.12
CA ALA A 12 3.82 -10.96 41.09
C ALA A 12 2.92 -11.61 40.03
N PRO A 13 1.84 -12.31 40.41
CA PRO A 13 0.90 -12.80 39.43
C PRO A 13 0.39 -11.62 38.61
N LEU A 14 -0.05 -11.91 37.38
CA LEU A 14 -0.77 -10.92 36.58
C LEU A 14 -1.88 -10.31 37.45
N PRO A 15 -2.03 -8.97 37.45
CA PRO A 15 -3.16 -8.30 38.11
C PRO A 15 -4.49 -8.98 37.71
N GLU A 16 -5.46 -9.05 38.63
CA GLU A 16 -6.77 -9.67 38.35
C GLU A 16 -7.49 -9.01 37.15
N GLU A 17 -7.12 -7.78 36.82
CA GLU A 17 -7.65 -7.01 35.70
C GLU A 17 -7.08 -7.45 34.33
N ILE A 18 -6.00 -8.25 34.30
CA ILE A 18 -5.40 -8.79 33.07
C ILE A 18 -5.77 -10.27 32.91
N THR A 19 -6.91 -10.50 32.25
CA THR A 19 -7.37 -11.86 31.95
C THR A 19 -6.85 -12.32 30.60
N LEU A 20 -5.68 -12.95 30.59
CA LEU A 20 -5.13 -13.53 29.37
C LEU A 20 -5.94 -14.76 28.92
N PRO A 21 -6.09 -14.99 27.59
CA PRO A 21 -6.79 -16.16 27.08
C PRO A 21 -6.17 -17.48 27.58
N PRO A 22 -6.95 -18.52 27.86
CA PRO A 22 -6.42 -19.83 28.27
C PRO A 22 -5.37 -20.39 27.30
N SER A 23 -5.60 -20.27 26.00
CA SER A 23 -4.65 -20.67 24.94
C SER A 23 -3.31 -19.94 25.00
N PHE A 24 -3.31 -18.69 25.49
CA PHE A 24 -2.09 -17.92 25.70
C PHE A 24 -1.27 -18.49 26.86
N LEU A 25 -1.94 -18.84 27.97
CA LEU A 25 -1.29 -19.44 29.16
C LEU A 25 -0.86 -20.91 28.95
N GLU A 26 -1.47 -21.59 27.99
CA GLU A 26 -1.01 -22.90 27.47
C GLU A 26 0.29 -22.78 26.68
N THR A 27 0.57 -21.62 26.09
CA THR A 27 1.76 -21.39 25.27
C THR A 27 2.89 -20.69 26.05
N TYR A 28 2.54 -19.76 26.94
CA TYR A 28 3.49 -18.91 27.66
C TYR A 28 3.31 -19.00 29.18
N GLU A 29 4.42 -18.98 29.89
CA GLU A 29 4.50 -18.90 31.34
C GLU A 29 5.05 -17.53 31.75
N VAL A 30 4.37 -16.85 32.69
CA VAL A 30 4.83 -15.56 33.21
C VAL A 30 5.95 -15.82 34.23
N GLU A 31 7.15 -15.30 33.95
CA GLU A 31 8.32 -15.50 34.81
C GLU A 31 8.47 -14.38 35.84
N SER A 32 8.38 -13.12 35.42
CA SER A 32 8.61 -11.97 36.30
C SER A 32 7.96 -10.68 35.80
N CYS A 33 7.72 -9.74 36.73
CA CYS A 33 7.26 -8.39 36.42
C CYS A 33 8.46 -7.47 36.24
N LEU A 34 8.61 -6.87 35.06
CA LEU A 34 9.70 -5.94 34.72
C LEU A 34 9.35 -4.51 35.13
N SER A 35 8.08 -4.13 35.01
CA SER A 35 7.57 -2.81 35.38
C SER A 35 6.07 -2.89 35.67
N ARG A 36 5.59 -2.19 36.70
CA ARG A 36 4.17 -2.15 37.09
C ARG A 36 3.70 -0.72 37.24
N LYS A 37 2.57 -0.38 36.61
CA LYS A 37 1.83 0.89 36.79
C LYS A 37 0.51 0.61 37.54
N GLU A 38 -0.23 1.67 37.92
CA GLU A 38 -1.53 1.53 38.61
C GLU A 38 -2.54 0.68 37.83
N ARG A 39 -2.56 0.79 36.50
CA ARG A 39 -3.31 -0.09 35.59
C ARG A 39 -2.39 -0.48 34.43
N GLY A 40 -1.94 -1.74 34.40
CA GLY A 40 -1.01 -2.27 33.38
C GLY A 40 0.45 -2.39 33.82
N GLY A 41 1.30 -2.83 32.89
CA GLY A 41 2.70 -3.14 33.17
C GLY A 41 3.42 -3.85 32.04
N VAL A 42 4.62 -4.34 32.35
CA VAL A 42 5.48 -5.10 31.46
C VAL A 42 5.94 -6.35 32.19
N TRP A 43 5.76 -7.51 31.57
CA TRP A 43 6.11 -8.82 32.13
C TRP A 43 7.05 -9.56 31.19
N ARG A 44 7.94 -10.34 31.78
CA ARG A 44 8.76 -11.32 31.07
C ARG A 44 8.06 -12.67 31.10
N LEU A 45 8.07 -13.35 29.97
CA LEU A 45 7.45 -14.66 29.78
C LEU A 45 8.46 -15.64 29.18
N ALA A 46 8.28 -16.91 29.48
CA ALA A 46 8.93 -18.02 28.79
C ALA A 46 7.90 -18.79 27.98
N ARG A 47 8.20 -19.07 26.71
CA ARG A 47 7.40 -19.99 25.91
C ARG A 47 7.60 -21.40 26.43
N ARG A 48 6.50 -22.12 26.73
CA ARG A 48 6.55 -23.44 27.37
C ARG A 48 7.22 -24.51 26.51
N ALA A 49 7.17 -24.38 25.19
CA ALA A 49 7.70 -25.37 24.26
C ALA A 49 9.24 -25.48 24.29
N ASP A 50 9.93 -24.36 24.44
CA ASP A 50 11.39 -24.26 24.25
C ASP A 50 12.11 -23.35 25.26
N GLY A 51 11.37 -22.67 26.14
CA GLY A 51 11.91 -21.73 27.13
C GLY A 51 12.34 -20.39 26.54
N ALA A 52 12.00 -20.08 25.29
CA ALA A 52 12.37 -18.80 24.68
C ALA A 52 11.73 -17.62 25.43
N ALA A 53 12.49 -16.54 25.62
CA ALA A 53 12.08 -15.39 26.43
C ALA A 53 11.32 -14.33 25.61
N PHE A 54 10.21 -13.86 26.15
CA PHE A 54 9.32 -12.86 25.56
C PHE A 54 8.99 -11.76 26.57
N VAL A 55 8.46 -10.65 26.06
CA VAL A 55 7.97 -9.52 26.83
C VAL A 55 6.53 -9.24 26.45
N LEU A 56 5.64 -9.21 27.44
CA LEU A 56 4.26 -8.76 27.31
C LEU A 56 4.14 -7.35 27.90
N LYS A 57 3.79 -6.38 27.07
CA LYS A 57 3.35 -5.05 27.52
C LYS A 57 1.83 -5.03 27.52
N ALA A 58 1.20 -4.70 28.65
CA ALA A 58 -0.24 -4.54 28.73
C ALA A 58 -0.59 -3.18 29.33
N VAL A 59 -1.44 -2.43 28.64
CA VAL A 59 -1.86 -1.07 29.03
C VAL A 59 -3.38 -0.93 28.89
N PRO A 60 -4.04 -0.05 29.66
CA PRO A 60 -5.48 0.17 29.51
C PRO A 60 -5.81 0.65 28.09
N ALA A 61 -6.90 0.17 27.54
CA ALA A 61 -7.26 0.46 26.15
C ALA A 61 -7.35 1.97 25.88
N GLY A 62 -6.74 2.42 24.79
CA GLY A 62 -6.72 3.82 24.37
C GLY A 62 -5.71 4.72 25.12
N THR A 63 -4.86 4.17 26.00
CA THR A 63 -3.79 4.93 26.67
C THR A 63 -2.52 5.06 25.82
N GLU A 64 -2.10 3.98 25.19
CA GLU A 64 -0.99 3.91 24.22
C GLU A 64 -1.50 3.15 22.98
N ASP A 65 -0.97 3.48 21.80
CA ASP A 65 -1.33 2.80 20.56
C ASP A 65 -0.39 1.60 20.33
N LEU A 66 -0.72 0.49 20.99
CA LEU A 66 0.06 -0.74 20.85
C LEU A 66 -0.07 -1.38 19.47
N ALA A 67 -1.10 -1.05 18.70
CA ALA A 67 -1.25 -1.49 17.31
C ALA A 67 -0.27 -0.73 16.40
N GLU A 68 -0.16 0.59 16.54
CA GLU A 68 0.88 1.39 15.86
C GLU A 68 2.28 0.91 16.26
N SER A 69 2.51 0.60 17.55
CA SER A 69 3.79 0.05 18.02
C SER A 69 4.11 -1.31 17.40
N PHE A 70 3.12 -2.19 17.28
CA PHE A 70 3.25 -3.48 16.61
C PHE A 70 3.65 -3.27 15.14
N GLN A 71 2.92 -2.43 14.40
CA GLN A 71 3.20 -2.13 12.99
C GLN A 71 4.59 -1.51 12.77
N ILE A 72 5.02 -0.60 13.65
CA ILE A 72 6.35 0.00 13.60
C ILE A 72 7.42 -1.08 13.80
N LEU A 73 7.29 -1.92 14.83
CA LEU A 73 8.23 -3.01 15.08
C LEU A 73 8.25 -4.03 13.93
N THR A 74 7.10 -4.32 13.30
CA THR A 74 7.01 -5.31 12.21
C THR A 74 7.83 -4.87 11.01
N ARG A 75 7.89 -3.56 10.76
CA ARG A 75 8.72 -2.95 9.70
C ARG A 75 10.19 -2.83 10.07
N LEU A 76 10.48 -2.47 11.32
CA LEU A 76 11.85 -2.20 11.76
C LEU A 76 12.65 -3.45 12.07
N TRP A 77 12.01 -4.49 12.62
CA TRP A 77 12.69 -5.71 13.04
C TRP A 77 13.49 -6.39 11.93
N PRO A 78 12.99 -6.54 10.69
CA PRO A 78 13.77 -7.12 9.60
C PRO A 78 15.01 -6.30 9.22
N LEU A 79 14.96 -4.98 9.40
CA LEU A 79 16.06 -4.06 9.08
C LEU A 79 17.08 -3.94 10.22
N LEU A 80 16.64 -4.21 11.45
CA LEU A 80 17.40 -4.08 12.68
C LEU A 80 17.32 -5.37 13.51
N PRO A 81 17.65 -6.54 12.93
CA PRO A 81 17.57 -7.80 13.65
C PRO A 81 18.51 -7.75 14.85
N ASN A 82 18.03 -8.22 16.00
CA ASN A 82 18.72 -8.18 17.30
C ASN A 82 18.87 -6.79 17.95
N SER A 83 18.57 -5.69 17.25
CA SER A 83 18.61 -4.33 17.80
C SER A 83 17.23 -3.77 18.17
N VAL A 84 16.15 -4.38 17.69
CA VAL A 84 14.77 -4.12 18.14
C VAL A 84 14.04 -5.43 18.38
N PRO A 85 13.00 -5.47 19.24
CA PRO A 85 12.27 -6.70 19.53
C PRO A 85 11.36 -7.09 18.37
N GLU A 86 11.33 -8.37 18.06
CA GLU A 86 10.40 -8.96 17.10
C GLU A 86 8.98 -8.85 17.66
N PRO A 87 8.03 -8.24 16.95
CA PRO A 87 6.63 -8.25 17.36
C PRO A 87 6.03 -9.62 17.06
N VAL A 88 5.43 -10.25 18.08
CA VAL A 88 4.87 -11.60 17.97
C VAL A 88 3.36 -11.56 17.82
N SER A 89 2.70 -10.77 18.67
CA SER A 89 1.26 -10.57 18.55
C SER A 89 0.80 -9.28 19.25
N GLN A 90 -0.25 -8.68 18.71
CA GLN A 90 -1.02 -7.63 19.36
C GLN A 90 -2.45 -8.13 19.53
N PHE A 91 -3.01 -7.96 20.73
CA PHE A 91 -4.35 -8.43 21.04
C PHE A 91 -4.94 -7.65 22.21
N ARG A 92 -6.24 -7.85 22.45
CA ARG A 92 -6.95 -7.26 23.59
C ARG A 92 -7.29 -8.34 24.61
N ALA A 93 -6.96 -8.09 25.87
CA ALA A 93 -7.28 -8.94 27.01
C ALA A 93 -8.17 -8.17 27.99
N GLY A 94 -9.49 -8.31 27.87
CA GLY A 94 -10.45 -7.52 28.63
C GLY A 94 -10.41 -6.03 28.26
N GLU A 95 -10.14 -5.17 29.24
CA GLU A 95 -9.99 -3.71 29.04
C GLU A 95 -8.55 -3.29 28.71
N MET A 96 -7.66 -4.24 28.46
CA MET A 96 -6.24 -4.00 28.26
C MET A 96 -5.84 -4.31 26.82
N ASP A 97 -5.11 -3.39 26.20
CA ASP A 97 -4.39 -3.65 24.95
C ASP A 97 -3.04 -4.29 25.32
N CYS A 98 -2.67 -5.35 24.61
CA CYS A 98 -1.49 -6.17 24.87
C CYS A 98 -0.60 -6.26 23.63
N LEU A 99 0.71 -6.18 23.84
CA LEU A 99 1.74 -6.39 22.83
C LEU A 99 2.74 -7.42 23.34
N LEU A 100 2.79 -8.58 22.67
CA LEU A 100 3.78 -9.62 22.87
C LEU A 100 4.91 -9.46 21.85
N ARG A 101 6.14 -9.56 22.32
CA ARG A 101 7.36 -9.42 21.51
C ARG A 101 8.52 -10.21 22.08
N THR A 102 9.55 -10.47 21.30
CA THR A 102 10.76 -11.15 21.81
C THR A 102 11.50 -10.31 22.83
N TYR A 103 12.19 -10.98 23.76
CA TYR A 103 13.06 -10.33 24.74
C TYR A 103 14.43 -10.04 24.12
N LEU A 104 14.90 -8.78 24.21
CA LEU A 104 16.28 -8.44 23.87
C LEU A 104 17.20 -8.82 25.03
N PRO A 105 18.15 -9.76 24.85
CA PRO A 105 19.08 -10.14 25.89
C PRO A 105 20.04 -8.99 26.16
N GLY A 106 20.16 -8.54 27.40
CA GLY A 106 21.08 -7.46 27.76
C GLY A 106 20.64 -6.71 29.02
N GLU A 107 21.42 -5.68 29.37
CA GLU A 107 21.09 -4.77 30.46
C GLU A 107 20.77 -3.37 29.92
N THR A 108 19.84 -2.68 30.56
CA THR A 108 19.52 -1.30 30.15
C THR A 108 20.67 -0.35 30.48
N LEU A 109 20.77 0.76 29.76
CA LEU A 109 21.75 1.81 30.07
C LEU A 109 21.58 2.32 31.51
N ALA A 110 20.34 2.38 31.99
CA ALA A 110 20.05 2.73 33.39
C ALA A 110 20.72 1.76 34.38
N GLN A 111 20.53 0.46 34.18
CA GLN A 111 21.11 -0.60 35.02
C GLN A 111 22.64 -0.61 34.94
N ARG A 112 23.20 -0.41 33.74
CA ARG A 112 24.65 -0.33 33.54
C ARG A 112 25.26 0.80 34.36
N ARG A 113 24.66 1.99 34.31
CA ARG A 113 25.17 3.16 35.05
C ARG A 113 25.05 2.98 36.57
N GLU A 114 23.96 2.40 37.06
CA GLU A 114 23.82 2.06 38.49
C GLU A 114 24.91 1.08 38.96
N ARG A 115 25.32 0.15 38.11
CA ARG A 115 26.38 -0.82 38.43
C ARG A 115 27.79 -0.21 38.39
N GLU A 116 28.07 0.64 37.42
CA GLU A 116 29.43 1.13 37.12
C GLU A 116 29.71 2.56 37.62
N ASP A 117 28.71 3.23 38.20
CA ASP A 117 28.78 4.61 38.74
C ASP A 117 29.30 5.65 37.73
N GLY A 118 28.84 5.53 36.49
CA GLY A 118 29.15 6.48 35.42
C GLY A 118 29.31 5.83 34.06
N CYS A 119 29.56 6.66 33.04
CA CYS A 119 29.87 6.24 31.68
C CYS A 119 31.16 6.94 31.25
N SER A 120 32.14 6.18 30.76
CA SER A 120 33.37 6.78 30.22
C SER A 120 33.09 7.55 28.93
N GLU A 121 33.92 8.56 28.61
CA GLU A 121 33.81 9.29 27.33
C GLU A 121 33.84 8.33 26.12
N ALA A 122 34.72 7.33 26.14
CA ALA A 122 34.84 6.36 25.06
C ALA A 122 33.57 5.50 24.89
N LEU A 123 32.98 5.04 26.00
CA LEU A 123 31.72 4.29 25.97
C LEU A 123 30.55 5.17 25.54
N CYS A 124 30.50 6.42 26.00
CA CYS A 124 29.48 7.38 25.61
C CYS A 124 29.52 7.67 24.10
N VAL A 125 30.70 7.91 23.53
CA VAL A 125 30.87 8.09 22.09
C VAL A 125 30.49 6.82 21.33
N SER A 126 30.97 5.64 21.78
CA SER A 126 30.63 4.37 21.14
C SER A 126 29.13 4.12 21.12
N LEU A 127 28.45 4.35 22.24
CA LEU A 127 27.00 4.18 22.37
C LEU A 127 26.25 5.18 21.50
N GLY A 128 26.69 6.45 21.49
CA GLY A 128 26.12 7.49 20.63
C GLY A 128 26.22 7.16 19.14
N LEU A 129 27.36 6.63 18.69
CA LEU A 129 27.53 6.20 17.29
C LEU A 129 26.57 5.06 16.92
N LYS A 130 26.44 4.05 17.79
CA LYS A 130 25.55 2.90 17.57
C LYS A 130 24.08 3.33 17.54
N LEU A 131 23.67 4.18 18.48
CA LEU A 131 22.31 4.72 18.51
C LEU A 131 22.02 5.64 17.33
N CYS A 132 22.99 6.43 16.85
CA CYS A 132 22.82 7.19 15.62
C CYS A 132 22.62 6.30 14.40
N ALA A 133 23.35 5.18 14.29
CA ALA A 133 23.14 4.22 13.20
C ALA A 133 21.73 3.60 13.23
N LEU A 134 21.22 3.24 14.42
CA LEU A 134 19.84 2.78 14.57
C LEU A 134 18.84 3.87 14.17
N LEU A 135 19.02 5.10 14.64
CA LEU A 135 18.13 6.20 14.32
C LEU A 135 18.15 6.57 12.84
N GLU A 136 19.28 6.40 12.15
CA GLU A 136 19.36 6.60 10.70
C GLU A 136 18.41 5.64 9.96
N VAL A 137 18.42 4.35 10.32
CA VAL A 137 17.49 3.36 9.77
C VAL A 137 16.04 3.67 10.15
N ILE A 138 15.78 4.04 11.40
CA ILE A 138 14.43 4.37 11.88
C ILE A 138 13.88 5.63 11.17
N HIS A 139 14.71 6.65 10.97
CA HIS A 139 14.32 7.92 10.34
C HIS A 139 14.26 7.84 8.82
N SER A 140 14.91 6.85 8.19
CA SER A 140 14.86 6.63 6.74
C SER A 140 13.64 5.83 6.28
N GLN A 141 12.80 5.36 7.21
CA GLN A 141 11.55 4.70 6.87
C GLN A 141 10.62 5.65 6.10
N ASN A 142 9.73 5.11 5.27
CA ASN A 142 8.69 5.87 4.61
C ASN A 142 7.30 5.40 5.09
N PRO A 143 6.50 6.25 5.77
CA PRO A 143 6.88 7.56 6.32
C PRO A 143 7.93 7.45 7.46
N PRO A 144 8.74 8.50 7.73
CA PRO A 144 9.76 8.49 8.77
C PRO A 144 9.20 8.12 10.14
N VAL A 145 9.81 7.17 10.83
CA VAL A 145 9.42 6.82 12.20
C VAL A 145 10.18 7.72 13.16
N ILE A 146 9.49 8.42 14.06
CA ILE A 146 10.10 9.20 15.14
C ILE A 146 9.86 8.45 16.46
N HIS A 147 10.92 8.08 17.17
CA HIS A 147 10.84 7.24 18.37
C HIS A 147 10.20 7.97 19.56
N ARG A 148 10.50 9.26 19.75
CA ARG A 148 9.92 10.19 20.75
C ARG A 148 10.15 9.86 22.24
N ASP A 149 10.63 8.66 22.59
CA ASP A 149 10.94 8.25 23.97
C ASP A 149 12.35 7.63 24.14
N ILE A 150 13.37 8.25 23.57
CA ILE A 150 14.76 7.81 23.80
C ILE A 150 15.18 8.20 25.22
N LYS A 151 15.49 7.19 26.03
CA LYS A 151 15.88 7.33 27.44
C LYS A 151 16.67 6.11 27.93
N PRO A 152 17.38 6.21 29.07
CA PRO A 152 18.25 5.14 29.56
C PRO A 152 17.53 3.79 29.80
N GLU A 153 16.25 3.81 30.15
CA GLU A 153 15.46 2.61 30.40
C GLU A 153 15.07 1.87 29.12
N ASN A 154 15.01 2.57 27.98
CA ASN A 154 14.61 2.02 26.68
C ASN A 154 15.81 1.61 25.80
N ILE A 155 17.04 1.86 26.25
CA ILE A 155 18.27 1.49 25.54
C ILE A 155 18.87 0.27 26.23
N VAL A 156 19.05 -0.82 25.47
CA VAL A 156 19.68 -2.05 25.94
C VAL A 156 21.09 -2.16 25.35
N ILE A 157 22.04 -2.49 26.21
CA ILE A 157 23.40 -2.87 25.82
C ILE A 157 23.41 -4.39 25.66
N LEU A 158 23.63 -4.84 24.43
CA LEU A 158 23.58 -6.24 24.02
C LEU A 158 24.90 -6.96 24.39
N PRO A 159 24.92 -8.30 24.50
CA PRO A 159 26.09 -9.07 24.90
C PRO A 159 27.30 -8.95 23.95
N ASP A 160 27.05 -8.72 22.67
CA ASP A 160 28.05 -8.44 21.63
C ASP A 160 28.60 -7.00 21.72
N GLY A 161 28.07 -6.19 22.63
CA GLY A 161 28.40 -4.79 22.83
C GLY A 161 27.60 -3.84 21.93
N GLU A 162 26.68 -4.33 21.08
CA GLU A 162 25.77 -3.51 20.29
C GLU A 162 24.70 -2.82 21.16
N ALA A 163 23.97 -1.91 20.55
CA ALA A 163 22.85 -1.21 21.19
C ALA A 163 21.52 -1.68 20.61
N GLY A 164 20.48 -1.70 21.43
CA GLY A 164 19.12 -1.95 21.00
C GLY A 164 18.11 -1.01 21.65
N LEU A 165 16.95 -0.86 21.00
CA LEU A 165 15.83 -0.04 21.46
C LEU A 165 14.62 -0.93 21.75
N ILE A 166 14.06 -0.79 22.96
CA ILE A 166 13.03 -1.69 23.48
C ILE A 166 11.69 -1.02 23.77
N ASP A 167 11.38 0.23 23.39
CA ASP A 167 10.01 0.73 23.57
C ASP A 167 9.62 1.75 22.51
N PHE A 168 8.61 1.40 21.71
CA PHE A 168 8.04 2.23 20.65
C PHE A 168 6.62 2.72 21.00
N GLY A 169 6.20 2.63 22.28
CA GLY A 169 4.83 2.90 22.74
C GLY A 169 4.27 4.31 22.46
N ILE A 170 5.12 5.29 22.16
CA ILE A 170 4.73 6.62 21.70
C ILE A 170 5.43 7.03 20.40
N ALA A 171 6.07 6.07 19.73
CA ALA A 171 6.67 6.29 18.43
C ALA A 171 5.56 6.52 17.41
N ARG A 172 5.78 7.43 16.47
CA ARG A 172 4.82 7.75 15.43
C ARG A 172 5.48 7.91 14.09
N GLN A 173 4.72 7.63 13.05
CA GLN A 173 5.06 8.06 11.71
C GLN A 173 4.91 9.58 11.58
N PHE A 174 5.90 10.23 10.97
CA PHE A 174 5.84 11.64 10.62
C PHE A 174 4.77 11.86 9.53
N LYS A 175 3.86 12.82 9.74
CA LYS A 175 2.77 13.16 8.80
C LYS A 175 2.93 14.61 8.35
N GLU A 176 3.30 14.86 7.11
CA GLU A 176 3.47 16.21 6.59
C GLU A 176 2.12 16.97 6.58
N GLY A 177 2.07 18.19 7.12
CA GLY A 177 0.87 19.05 7.07
C GLY A 177 0.02 19.19 8.35
N LYS A 178 0.52 18.80 9.53
CA LYS A 178 -0.13 19.11 10.82
C LYS A 178 0.64 20.21 11.57
N ASP A 179 -0.03 21.32 11.90
CA ASP A 179 0.60 22.48 12.57
C ASP A 179 1.11 22.20 13.99
N THR A 180 0.52 21.24 14.73
CA THR A 180 0.90 20.92 16.13
C THR A 180 0.55 19.48 16.54
N ASP A 181 1.34 18.89 17.44
CA ASP A 181 1.00 17.64 18.13
C ASP A 181 -0.02 17.91 19.26
N THR A 182 -1.21 17.30 19.21
CA THR A 182 -2.35 17.57 20.13
C THR A 182 -2.28 16.91 21.52
N ARG A 183 -1.17 16.26 21.88
CA ARG A 183 -0.99 15.59 23.19
C ARG A 183 0.44 15.82 23.71
N HIS A 184 0.57 16.24 24.96
CA HIS A 184 1.87 16.33 25.65
C HIS A 184 2.41 14.91 25.88
N MET A 185 3.56 14.57 25.29
CA MET A 185 4.08 13.20 25.31
C MET A 185 5.61 13.15 25.47
N GLY A 186 6.12 12.10 26.12
CA GLY A 186 7.55 11.87 26.37
C GLY A 186 7.93 11.98 27.85
N THR A 187 9.08 11.42 28.20
CA THR A 187 9.62 11.50 29.57
C THR A 187 10.10 12.93 29.85
N ARG A 188 9.57 13.59 30.91
CA ARG A 188 9.76 15.04 31.16
C ARG A 188 11.24 15.50 31.19
N SER A 189 12.17 14.61 31.50
CA SER A 189 13.60 14.90 31.60
C SER A 189 14.37 14.78 30.28
N THR A 190 13.86 14.02 29.29
CA THR A 190 14.51 13.84 27.98
C THR A 190 13.70 14.38 26.80
N ALA A 191 12.42 14.72 27.02
CA ALA A 191 11.53 15.24 25.99
C ALA A 191 12.04 16.57 25.42
N ALA A 192 12.03 16.69 24.10
CA ALA A 192 12.42 17.91 23.41
C ALA A 192 11.35 19.02 23.59
N PRO A 193 11.73 20.31 23.57
CA PRO A 193 10.80 21.42 23.75
C PRO A 193 9.55 21.36 22.86
N GLU A 194 9.68 20.92 21.61
CA GLU A 194 8.57 20.78 20.66
C GLU A 194 7.50 19.75 21.09
N GLN A 195 7.86 18.73 21.88
CA GLN A 195 6.92 17.74 22.41
C GLN A 195 5.91 18.32 23.43
N TYR A 196 6.14 19.56 23.88
CA TYR A 196 5.22 20.32 24.73
C TYR A 196 4.21 21.18 23.93
N GLY A 197 4.15 21.02 22.60
CA GLY A 197 3.09 21.59 21.75
C GLY A 197 3.45 22.89 21.01
N TYR A 198 4.73 23.21 20.88
CA TYR A 198 5.18 24.44 20.20
C TYR A 198 5.47 24.26 18.70
N ALA A 199 5.64 23.01 18.23
CA ALA A 199 5.88 22.66 16.83
C ALA A 199 5.64 21.16 16.61
N GLN A 200 5.53 20.72 15.35
CA GLN A 200 5.48 19.30 15.00
C GLN A 200 6.82 18.62 15.31
N THR A 201 6.78 17.44 15.93
CA THR A 201 7.97 16.62 16.19
C THR A 201 8.49 15.96 14.91
N ASP A 202 9.80 15.94 14.74
CA ASP A 202 10.49 15.34 13.60
C ASP A 202 11.74 14.56 14.05
N ARG A 203 12.57 14.09 13.12
CA ARG A 203 13.81 13.35 13.42
C ARG A 203 14.75 14.05 14.42
N ARG A 204 14.75 15.38 14.49
CA ARG A 204 15.58 16.19 15.39
C ARG A 204 15.11 16.11 16.84
N THR A 205 13.87 15.68 17.08
CA THR A 205 13.34 15.37 18.42
C THR A 205 14.09 14.21 19.05
N ASP A 206 14.33 13.14 18.29
CA ASP A 206 15.09 11.98 18.76
C ASP A 206 16.56 12.31 19.02
N LEU A 207 17.18 13.17 18.20
CA LEU A 207 18.57 13.59 18.41
C LEU A 207 18.75 14.39 19.71
N TYR A 208 17.75 15.21 20.07
CA TYR A 208 17.73 15.90 21.37
C TYR A 208 17.64 14.90 22.52
N ALA A 209 16.69 13.96 22.45
CA ALA A 209 16.48 12.96 23.49
C ALA A 209 17.70 12.04 23.67
N LEU A 210 18.35 11.64 22.57
CA LEU A 210 19.62 10.93 22.58
C LEU A 210 20.71 11.74 23.27
N SER A 211 20.85 13.02 22.94
CA SER A 211 21.85 13.88 23.58
C SER A 211 21.63 14.02 25.08
N MET A 212 20.40 14.26 25.53
CA MET A 212 20.05 14.34 26.96
C MET A 212 20.32 13.02 27.69
N THR A 213 20.06 11.88 27.03
CA THR A 213 20.37 10.55 27.53
C THR A 213 21.88 10.34 27.70
N LEU A 214 22.70 10.76 26.72
CA LEU A 214 24.16 10.68 26.80
C LEU A 214 24.74 11.61 27.89
N ILE A 215 24.17 12.81 28.06
CA ILE A 215 24.50 13.73 29.16
C ILE A 215 24.20 13.08 30.51
N TRP A 216 23.05 12.43 30.66
CA TRP A 216 22.72 11.70 31.86
C TRP A 216 23.67 10.53 32.10
N ALA A 217 24.03 9.78 31.05
CA ALA A 217 24.98 8.68 31.17
C ALA A 217 26.33 9.15 31.75
N LEU A 218 26.83 10.30 31.28
CA LEU A 218 28.08 10.91 31.73
C LEU A 218 27.99 11.52 33.14
N THR A 219 26.90 12.21 33.45
CA THR A 219 26.84 13.13 34.61
C THR A 219 25.87 12.71 35.72
N GLY A 220 24.93 11.81 35.41
CA GLY A 220 23.81 11.43 36.28
C GLY A 220 22.68 12.44 36.38
N ARG A 221 22.79 13.58 35.69
CA ARG A 221 21.80 14.64 35.68
C ARG A 221 21.35 14.91 34.24
N TYR A 222 20.07 15.24 34.07
CA TYR A 222 19.52 15.70 32.78
C TYR A 222 19.74 17.21 32.61
N ASP A 223 20.96 17.67 32.89
CA ASP A 223 21.31 19.09 32.88
C ASP A 223 22.58 19.32 32.07
N ARG A 224 22.53 20.28 31.16
CA ARG A 224 23.67 20.65 30.32
C ARG A 224 24.78 21.30 31.13
N ASP A 225 24.45 22.03 32.19
CA ASP A 225 25.45 22.69 33.03
C ASP A 225 26.28 21.66 33.82
N ALA A 226 25.72 20.47 34.07
CA ALA A 226 26.45 19.36 34.68
C ALA A 226 27.64 18.86 33.82
N LEU A 227 27.63 19.10 32.51
CA LEU A 227 28.77 18.78 31.65
C LEU A 227 30.00 19.63 32.01
N GLN A 228 29.81 20.81 32.62
CA GLN A 228 30.93 21.68 32.98
C GLN A 228 31.83 21.06 34.06
N GLU A 229 31.21 20.31 34.97
CA GLU A 229 31.82 19.63 36.10
C GLU A 229 32.39 18.24 35.74
N THR A 230 32.20 17.79 34.50
CA THR A 230 32.60 16.45 34.04
C THR A 230 33.87 16.50 33.19
N GLU A 231 34.83 15.61 33.47
CA GLU A 231 36.07 15.46 32.70
C GLU A 231 35.82 14.75 31.36
N ILE A 232 35.44 15.53 30.35
CA ILE A 232 35.27 15.09 28.95
C ILE A 232 35.98 16.06 27.98
N SER A 233 36.28 15.60 26.78
CA SER A 233 36.85 16.46 25.75
C SER A 233 35.93 17.65 25.42
N SER A 234 36.57 18.80 25.16
CA SER A 234 35.84 20.00 24.71
C SER A 234 35.06 19.79 23.41
N HIS A 235 35.48 18.81 22.60
CA HIS A 235 34.81 18.42 21.37
C HIS A 235 33.50 17.71 21.67
N LEU A 236 33.52 16.65 22.49
CA LEU A 236 32.32 15.92 22.87
C LEU A 236 31.31 16.84 23.58
N ARG A 237 31.78 17.69 24.50
CA ARG A 237 30.93 18.65 25.21
C ARG A 237 30.14 19.54 24.24
N LYS A 238 30.82 20.17 23.28
CA LYS A 238 30.18 21.04 22.27
C LYS A 238 29.24 20.27 21.35
N THR A 239 29.58 19.04 21.01
CA THR A 239 28.72 18.16 20.21
C THR A 239 27.41 17.86 20.92
N LEU A 240 27.46 17.47 22.21
CA LEU A 240 26.25 17.22 23.01
C LEU A 240 25.44 18.50 23.27
N GLU A 241 26.08 19.63 23.59
CA GLU A 241 25.39 20.90 23.76
C GLU A 241 24.65 21.37 22.49
N LYS A 242 25.22 21.11 21.32
CA LYS A 242 24.58 21.42 20.03
C LYS A 242 23.38 20.51 19.76
N ALA A 243 23.49 19.21 20.02
CA ALA A 243 22.37 18.28 19.83
C ALA A 243 21.23 18.55 20.83
N ALA A 244 21.55 19.01 22.04
CA ALA A 244 20.59 19.45 23.07
C ALA A 244 20.24 20.96 22.98
N ALA A 245 20.38 21.59 21.81
CA ALA A 245 19.95 22.98 21.62
C ALA A 245 18.42 23.09 21.68
N PHE A 246 17.91 24.19 22.26
CA PHE A 246 16.46 24.40 22.41
C PHE A 246 15.74 24.42 21.06
N ALA A 247 16.26 25.22 20.12
CA ALA A 247 15.69 25.37 18.78
C ALA A 247 16.12 24.22 17.83
N PRO A 248 15.18 23.52 17.14
CA PRO A 248 15.50 22.40 16.24
C PRO A 248 16.50 22.74 15.12
N GLU A 249 16.42 23.94 14.55
CA GLU A 249 17.32 24.44 13.50
C GLU A 249 18.76 24.63 13.97
N ALA A 250 18.98 24.78 15.29
CA ALA A 250 20.32 24.88 15.87
C ALA A 250 20.97 23.50 16.12
N ARG A 251 20.19 22.41 16.02
CA ARG A 251 20.64 21.02 16.23
C ARG A 251 21.28 20.45 14.95
N PHE A 252 21.77 19.21 15.05
CA PHE A 252 22.08 18.41 13.86
C PHE A 252 20.76 18.07 13.14
N GLN A 253 20.78 18.07 11.81
CA GLN A 253 19.56 17.90 11.02
C GLN A 253 19.22 16.41 10.76
N ASP A 254 20.18 15.52 10.96
CA ASP A 254 20.05 14.07 10.80
C ASP A 254 21.05 13.33 11.73
N ALA A 255 20.83 12.03 11.89
CA ALA A 255 21.64 11.16 12.75
C ALA A 255 23.08 11.00 12.22
N ALA A 256 23.28 10.99 10.91
CA ALA A 256 24.60 10.89 10.28
C ALA A 256 25.51 12.09 10.63
N ALA A 257 24.96 13.31 10.59
CA ALA A 257 25.68 14.53 10.98
C ALA A 257 26.03 14.52 12.47
N PHE A 258 25.15 13.99 13.32
CA PHE A 258 25.44 13.84 14.75
C PHE A 258 26.52 12.79 15.01
N ALA A 259 26.46 11.63 14.33
CA ALA A 259 27.47 10.58 14.41
C ALA A 259 28.86 11.07 13.96
N ALA A 260 28.94 11.78 12.84
CA ALA A 260 30.19 12.37 12.36
C ALA A 260 30.79 13.38 13.35
N ALA A 261 29.94 14.15 14.05
CA ALA A 261 30.36 15.06 15.10
C ALA A 261 30.81 14.33 16.37
N LEU A 262 30.22 13.17 16.71
CA LEU A 262 30.67 12.34 17.83
C LEU A 262 32.03 11.69 17.55
N ALA A 263 32.26 11.20 16.33
CA ALA A 263 33.52 10.54 15.94
C ALA A 263 34.74 11.48 15.88
N GLY A 264 34.53 12.77 15.58
CA GLY A 264 35.61 13.75 15.44
C GLY A 264 36.43 13.62 14.14
N LYS A 265 37.30 14.59 13.84
CA LYS A 265 38.15 14.55 12.63
C LYS A 265 39.30 13.55 12.81
N PRO A 266 39.61 12.65 11.85
CA PRO A 266 40.78 11.78 11.95
C PRO A 266 42.06 12.62 12.02
N ALA A 267 42.92 12.33 12.99
CA ALA A 267 44.18 13.02 13.20
C ALA A 267 45.02 13.02 11.90
N ARG A 268 45.48 14.21 11.50
CA ARG A 268 46.14 14.56 10.23
C ARG A 268 47.49 13.86 9.95
N ARG A 269 47.83 12.78 10.66
CA ARG A 269 49.15 12.10 10.59
C ARG A 269 49.23 10.90 9.63
N LYS A 270 48.12 10.36 9.11
CA LYS A 270 48.16 9.13 8.27
C LYS A 270 48.15 9.34 6.74
N ARG A 271 47.91 10.56 6.23
CA ARG A 271 47.85 10.83 4.78
C ARG A 271 49.22 10.93 4.08
N ALA A 272 50.30 11.20 4.81
CA ALA A 272 51.64 11.28 4.21
C ALA A 272 52.28 9.91 3.95
N VAL A 273 51.91 8.89 4.73
CA VAL A 273 52.48 7.53 4.60
C VAL A 273 51.85 6.78 3.42
N LEU A 274 50.54 6.93 3.19
CA LEU A 274 49.84 6.26 2.08
C LEU A 274 50.25 6.78 0.68
N ALA A 275 50.60 8.07 0.57
CA ALA A 275 51.03 8.65 -0.70
C ALA A 275 52.44 8.15 -1.11
N LEU A 276 53.32 7.88 -0.14
CA LEU A 276 54.65 7.33 -0.41
C LEU A 276 54.61 5.85 -0.80
N THR A 277 53.69 5.07 -0.22
CA THR A 277 53.54 3.64 -0.55
C THR A 277 52.91 3.43 -1.94
N ALA A 278 51.97 4.28 -2.35
CA ALA A 278 51.36 4.21 -3.70
C ALA A 278 52.36 4.56 -4.81
N ALA A 279 53.27 5.53 -4.57
CA ALA A 279 54.31 5.90 -5.53
C ALA A 279 55.38 4.81 -5.73
N LEU A 280 55.70 4.05 -4.67
CA LEU A 280 56.64 2.92 -4.73
C LEU A 280 56.05 1.70 -5.44
N LEU A 281 54.74 1.44 -5.29
CA LEU A 281 54.04 0.33 -5.96
C LEU A 281 53.89 0.55 -7.47
N LEU A 282 53.69 1.79 -7.91
CA LEU A 282 53.59 2.13 -9.34
C LEU A 282 54.94 2.01 -10.08
N LEU A 283 56.07 2.22 -9.39
CA LEU A 283 57.41 2.02 -9.95
C LEU A 283 57.79 0.53 -10.05
N ALA A 284 57.26 -0.32 -9.17
CA ALA A 284 57.47 -1.77 -9.22
C ALA A 284 56.60 -2.45 -10.29
N ALA A 285 55.36 -1.98 -10.49
CA ALA A 285 54.44 -2.53 -11.50
C ALA A 285 54.88 -2.28 -12.95
N GLY A 286 55.60 -1.16 -13.21
CA GLY A 286 56.12 -0.85 -14.55
C GLY A 286 57.25 -1.76 -15.03
N ALA A 287 57.93 -2.48 -14.13
CA ALA A 287 59.05 -3.38 -14.47
C ALA A 287 58.61 -4.83 -14.75
N TRP A 288 57.35 -5.19 -14.48
CA TRP A 288 56.86 -6.57 -14.57
C TRP A 288 56.16 -6.90 -15.91
N PHE A 289 55.89 -5.90 -16.76
CA PHE A 289 55.17 -6.04 -18.03
C PHE A 289 56.03 -6.47 -19.24
N LEU A 290 57.29 -6.85 -19.03
CA LEU A 290 58.23 -7.25 -20.09
C LEU A 290 58.70 -8.70 -19.92
N HIS A 291 57.80 -9.69 -19.96
CA HIS A 291 58.11 -11.06 -20.41
C HIS A 291 56.83 -11.93 -20.48
N PRO A 292 56.55 -12.62 -21.61
CA PRO A 292 55.48 -13.60 -21.69
C PRO A 292 56.04 -15.04 -21.66
N ALA A 293 55.58 -15.89 -20.73
CA ALA A 293 55.51 -17.35 -20.89
C ALA A 293 54.81 -18.04 -19.70
N ASP A 294 53.79 -18.83 -20.06
CA ASP A 294 53.29 -20.08 -19.48
C ASP A 294 52.93 -20.17 -17.98
N MET A 295 51.62 -20.30 -17.72
CA MET A 295 51.04 -20.88 -16.50
C MET A 295 49.87 -21.81 -16.86
N PRO A 296 49.88 -23.09 -16.44
CA PRO A 296 48.69 -23.90 -16.25
C PRO A 296 48.12 -23.74 -14.82
N ALA A 297 46.90 -24.27 -14.66
CA ALA A 297 45.99 -24.25 -13.49
C ALA A 297 46.63 -24.43 -12.10
N ASP A 298 46.13 -23.71 -11.07
CA ASP A 298 45.02 -24.16 -10.21
C ASP A 298 44.66 -23.11 -9.12
N GLU A 299 43.42 -23.18 -8.65
CA GLU A 299 42.83 -22.66 -7.39
C GLU A 299 42.78 -21.15 -7.10
N SER A 300 41.60 -20.56 -7.33
CA SER A 300 41.10 -19.35 -6.66
C SER A 300 40.36 -19.71 -5.35
N PRO A 301 40.63 -19.05 -4.21
CA PRO A 301 39.72 -19.09 -3.06
C PRO A 301 38.52 -18.18 -3.35
N GLY A 302 37.33 -18.76 -3.36
CA GLY A 302 36.06 -18.05 -3.53
C GLY A 302 35.82 -17.02 -2.44
N GLU A 303 35.44 -15.82 -2.87
CA GLU A 303 34.80 -14.82 -2.05
C GLU A 303 33.38 -15.32 -1.73
N ALA A 304 33.08 -15.45 -0.43
CA ALA A 304 31.73 -15.74 0.03
C ALA A 304 30.90 -14.45 0.00
N GLU A 305 30.25 -14.20 -1.13
CA GLU A 305 28.97 -13.49 -1.13
C GLU A 305 27.95 -14.42 -0.46
N GLU A 306 27.43 -14.05 0.71
CA GLU A 306 26.25 -14.74 1.25
C GLU A 306 25.05 -14.41 0.37
N GLN A 307 24.78 -15.32 -0.55
CA GLN A 307 23.61 -15.41 -1.42
C GLN A 307 22.32 -15.44 -0.58
N ILE A 308 21.44 -14.44 -0.75
CA ILE A 308 20.04 -14.44 -0.23
C ILE A 308 19.13 -15.32 -1.13
N SER A 309 19.69 -16.30 -1.84
CA SER A 309 19.03 -16.92 -3.00
C SER A 309 17.97 -17.98 -2.70
N ASP A 310 17.68 -18.29 -1.42
CA ASP A 310 16.86 -19.45 -1.05
C ASP A 310 15.82 -19.20 0.06
N ILE A 311 15.54 -17.94 0.44
CA ILE A 311 14.49 -17.67 1.45
C ILE A 311 13.11 -17.92 0.84
N ALA A 312 12.40 -18.90 1.39
CA ALA A 312 11.02 -19.23 1.01
C ALA A 312 10.07 -18.08 1.38
N VAL A 313 9.19 -17.74 0.45
CA VAL A 313 8.09 -16.79 0.68
C VAL A 313 7.02 -17.48 1.52
N GLU A 314 6.67 -16.86 2.65
CA GLU A 314 5.48 -17.24 3.41
C GLU A 314 4.28 -16.39 2.97
N PHE A 315 3.20 -17.06 2.58
CA PHE A 315 1.98 -16.41 2.12
C PHE A 315 0.94 -16.38 3.25
N SER A 316 0.45 -15.18 3.56
CA SER A 316 -0.68 -14.98 4.48
C SER A 316 -2.05 -15.14 3.79
N SER A 317 -2.08 -15.20 2.46
CA SER A 317 -3.27 -15.33 1.62
C SER A 317 -3.06 -16.43 0.57
N ALA A 318 -4.03 -17.35 0.49
CA ALA A 318 -4.02 -18.42 -0.49
C ALA A 318 -4.22 -17.89 -1.92
N VAL A 319 -5.03 -16.83 -2.08
CA VAL A 319 -5.23 -16.16 -3.38
C VAL A 319 -3.96 -15.46 -3.85
N MET A 320 -3.26 -14.76 -2.94
CA MET A 320 -1.97 -14.15 -3.24
C MET A 320 -0.93 -15.19 -3.65
N GLU A 321 -0.85 -16.32 -2.92
CA GLU A 321 0.01 -17.44 -3.31
C GLU A 321 -0.33 -17.98 -4.70
N ALA A 322 -1.62 -18.24 -4.97
CA ALA A 322 -2.08 -18.75 -6.25
C ALA A 322 -1.74 -17.79 -7.40
N ALA A 323 -1.93 -16.48 -7.20
CA ALA A 323 -1.62 -15.46 -8.20
C ALA A 323 -0.11 -15.39 -8.49
N VAL A 324 0.72 -15.42 -7.44
CA VAL A 324 2.19 -15.43 -7.58
C VAL A 324 2.65 -16.69 -8.30
N ARG A 325 2.12 -17.86 -7.93
CA ARG A 325 2.45 -19.13 -8.58
C ARG A 325 2.04 -19.16 -10.04
N GLN A 326 0.88 -18.61 -10.38
CA GLN A 326 0.43 -18.49 -11.77
C GLN A 326 1.35 -17.55 -12.56
N ALA A 327 1.70 -16.40 -12.00
CA ALA A 327 2.61 -15.45 -12.63
C ALA A 327 4.00 -16.04 -12.90
N LEU A 328 4.49 -16.90 -12.00
CA LEU A 328 5.77 -17.60 -12.15
C LEU A 328 5.69 -18.88 -13.01
N GLY A 329 4.48 -19.33 -13.38
CA GLY A 329 4.28 -20.63 -14.02
C GLY A 329 4.71 -21.81 -13.15
N LYS A 330 4.66 -21.65 -11.81
CA LYS A 330 5.22 -22.56 -10.81
C LYS A 330 4.14 -23.12 -9.88
N PRO A 331 3.35 -24.12 -10.32
CA PRO A 331 2.21 -24.63 -9.55
C PRO A 331 2.61 -25.39 -8.29
N ASN A 332 3.84 -25.93 -8.24
CA ASN A 332 4.36 -26.69 -7.10
C ASN A 332 5.79 -26.25 -6.75
N GLY A 333 6.20 -26.52 -5.51
CA GLY A 333 7.55 -26.22 -5.01
C GLY A 333 7.65 -24.86 -4.31
N THR A 334 8.81 -24.60 -3.71
CA THR A 334 9.08 -23.37 -2.94
C THR A 334 9.12 -22.16 -3.87
N VAL A 335 8.42 -21.08 -3.51
CA VAL A 335 8.60 -19.75 -4.13
C VAL A 335 9.58 -18.98 -3.27
N THR A 336 10.55 -18.30 -3.89
CA THR A 336 11.57 -17.51 -3.19
C THR A 336 11.39 -16.02 -3.45
N TYR A 337 11.90 -15.16 -2.57
CA TYR A 337 11.79 -13.70 -2.71
C TYR A 337 12.49 -13.17 -3.98
N ASP A 338 13.57 -13.81 -4.42
CA ASP A 338 14.27 -13.45 -5.67
C ASP A 338 13.38 -13.68 -6.89
N GLU A 339 12.60 -14.77 -6.91
CA GLU A 339 11.67 -15.08 -8.00
C GLU A 339 10.57 -14.01 -8.14
N LEU A 340 10.17 -13.37 -7.04
CA LEU A 340 9.13 -12.31 -7.08
C LEU A 340 9.55 -11.12 -7.95
N SER A 341 10.86 -10.85 -8.04
CA SER A 341 11.37 -9.74 -8.84
C SER A 341 11.13 -9.91 -10.35
N ALA A 342 10.91 -11.14 -10.81
CA ALA A 342 10.60 -11.45 -12.21
C ALA A 342 9.13 -11.21 -12.58
N ILE A 343 8.25 -11.00 -11.60
CA ILE A 343 6.81 -10.85 -11.83
C ILE A 343 6.53 -9.45 -12.41
N THR A 344 5.95 -9.42 -13.61
CA THR A 344 5.49 -8.19 -14.26
C THR A 344 3.97 -8.05 -14.24
N ARG A 345 3.25 -9.13 -13.97
CA ARG A 345 1.78 -9.18 -13.91
C ARG A 345 1.33 -10.08 -12.78
N LEU A 346 0.41 -9.57 -11.97
CA LEU A 346 -0.21 -10.31 -10.87
C LEU A 346 -1.73 -10.11 -10.94
N ALA A 347 -2.51 -11.19 -10.93
CA ALA A 347 -3.92 -11.11 -11.29
C ALA A 347 -4.80 -12.08 -10.49
N ALA A 348 -5.71 -11.51 -9.71
CA ALA A 348 -6.73 -12.22 -8.94
C ALA A 348 -8.06 -11.44 -8.88
N VAL A 349 -9.17 -12.16 -8.96
CA VAL A 349 -10.53 -11.65 -8.76
C VAL A 349 -11.27 -12.65 -7.86
N GLY A 350 -11.67 -12.21 -6.67
CA GLY A 350 -12.20 -13.13 -5.66
C GLY A 350 -11.16 -14.23 -5.36
N GLU A 351 -11.60 -15.48 -5.38
CA GLU A 351 -10.70 -16.65 -5.24
C GLU A 351 -10.01 -17.08 -6.54
N SER A 352 -10.35 -16.46 -7.68
CA SER A 352 -9.87 -16.88 -9.00
C SER A 352 -8.65 -16.10 -9.44
N THR A 353 -7.74 -16.76 -10.14
CA THR A 353 -6.53 -16.17 -10.72
C THR A 353 -6.53 -16.40 -12.24
N PHE A 354 -5.98 -15.48 -13.02
CA PHE A 354 -6.07 -15.52 -14.49
C PHE A 354 -4.79 -15.08 -15.19
N GLY A 355 -4.50 -15.71 -16.33
CA GLY A 355 -3.29 -15.46 -17.11
C GLY A 355 -3.45 -14.34 -18.14
N ALA A 356 -2.42 -14.14 -18.97
CA ALA A 356 -2.41 -13.13 -20.02
C ALA A 356 -3.27 -13.51 -21.24
N GLU A 357 -3.70 -14.77 -21.32
CA GLU A 357 -4.62 -15.29 -22.33
C GLU A 357 -6.08 -14.91 -22.08
N GLN A 358 -6.38 -14.34 -20.92
CA GLN A 358 -7.73 -13.92 -20.52
C GLN A 358 -7.77 -12.41 -20.33
N ASP A 359 -8.77 -11.78 -20.96
CA ASP A 359 -9.03 -10.35 -20.79
C ASP A 359 -9.80 -10.07 -19.49
N PHE A 360 -9.47 -8.95 -18.86
CA PHE A 360 -10.21 -8.39 -17.73
C PHE A 360 -11.05 -7.20 -18.20
N ASP A 361 -12.30 -7.14 -17.77
CA ASP A 361 -13.18 -5.98 -17.97
C ASP A 361 -14.00 -5.75 -16.69
N TYR A 362 -14.24 -4.47 -16.38
CA TYR A 362 -15.11 -4.08 -15.27
C TYR A 362 -16.25 -3.23 -15.81
N ARG A 363 -17.47 -3.65 -15.50
CA ARG A 363 -18.71 -2.93 -15.79
C ARG A 363 -19.33 -2.62 -14.43
N ILE A 364 -20.46 -3.23 -14.09
CA ILE A 364 -21.01 -3.25 -12.73
C ILE A 364 -20.43 -4.35 -11.83
N GLY A 365 -19.35 -4.99 -12.29
CA GLY A 365 -18.64 -6.04 -11.59
C GLY A 365 -17.55 -6.65 -12.48
N CYS A 366 -16.76 -7.54 -11.90
CA CYS A 366 -15.58 -8.09 -12.55
C CYS A 366 -15.92 -9.19 -13.59
N TYR A 367 -15.28 -9.12 -14.76
CA TYR A 367 -15.35 -10.16 -15.79
C TYR A 367 -13.94 -10.65 -16.17
N ILE A 368 -13.81 -11.98 -16.30
CA ILE A 368 -12.60 -12.63 -16.84
C ILE A 368 -13.04 -13.42 -18.07
N GLY A 369 -12.51 -13.10 -19.24
CA GLY A 369 -12.88 -13.79 -20.50
C GLY A 369 -14.40 -13.77 -20.76
N ASN A 370 -15.05 -12.62 -20.53
CA ASN A 370 -16.50 -12.42 -20.58
C ASN A 370 -17.33 -13.23 -19.57
N GLN A 371 -16.72 -13.89 -18.59
CA GLN A 371 -17.44 -14.57 -17.51
C GLN A 371 -17.53 -13.67 -16.29
N PHE A 372 -18.76 -13.45 -15.81
CA PHE A 372 -19.02 -12.65 -14.62
C PHE A 372 -18.49 -13.34 -13.36
N GLN A 373 -17.77 -12.60 -12.51
CA GLN A 373 -17.16 -13.11 -11.28
C GLN A 373 -17.94 -12.69 -10.02
N GLY A 374 -18.99 -11.87 -10.14
CA GLY A 374 -19.68 -11.29 -8.97
C GLY A 374 -20.44 -12.30 -8.09
N ASP A 375 -20.73 -13.49 -8.61
CA ASP A 375 -21.38 -14.58 -7.87
C ASP A 375 -20.38 -15.43 -7.06
N LEU A 376 -19.08 -15.27 -7.30
CA LEU A 376 -18.04 -16.01 -6.58
C LEU A 376 -17.73 -15.37 -5.22
N PRO A 377 -17.27 -16.14 -4.22
CA PRO A 377 -16.80 -15.59 -2.96
C PRO A 377 -15.70 -14.52 -3.14
N PRO A 378 -15.63 -13.52 -2.25
CA PRO A 378 -14.47 -12.63 -2.21
C PRO A 378 -13.20 -13.44 -1.86
N GLY A 379 -12.05 -12.95 -2.31
CA GLY A 379 -10.76 -13.55 -1.99
C GLY A 379 -10.24 -13.11 -0.63
N ASP A 380 -9.16 -13.75 -0.20
CA ASP A 380 -8.56 -13.57 1.14
C ASP A 380 -7.37 -12.58 1.16
N VAL A 381 -7.17 -11.79 0.09
CA VAL A 381 -6.09 -10.78 0.07
C VAL A 381 -6.48 -9.58 0.94
N THR A 382 -5.72 -9.37 2.01
CA THR A 382 -5.84 -8.22 2.92
C THR A 382 -4.66 -7.25 2.76
N ASP A 383 -4.68 -6.13 3.48
CA ASP A 383 -3.60 -5.13 3.49
C ASP A 383 -2.24 -5.76 3.86
N GLU A 384 -2.22 -6.74 4.78
CA GLU A 384 -1.01 -7.46 5.18
C GLU A 384 -0.39 -8.26 4.03
N ALA A 385 -1.21 -8.85 3.15
CA ALA A 385 -0.74 -9.62 2.01
C ALA A 385 -0.10 -8.73 0.93
N LEU A 386 -0.48 -7.45 0.85
CA LEU A 386 0.05 -6.51 -0.16
C LEU A 386 1.51 -6.12 0.11
N VAL A 387 2.04 -6.34 1.31
CA VAL A 387 3.46 -6.06 1.63
C VAL A 387 4.41 -6.83 0.69
N LEU A 388 3.98 -7.99 0.19
CA LEU A 388 4.74 -8.79 -0.79
C LEU A 388 5.04 -8.04 -2.09
N LEU A 389 4.20 -7.06 -2.47
CA LEU A 389 4.39 -6.28 -3.70
C LEU A 389 5.67 -5.46 -3.68
N ALA A 390 6.21 -5.11 -2.50
CA ALA A 390 7.49 -4.43 -2.36
C ALA A 390 8.67 -5.25 -2.94
N HIS A 391 8.51 -6.58 -3.07
CA HIS A 391 9.47 -7.49 -3.67
C HIS A 391 9.23 -7.74 -5.17
N MET A 392 8.29 -7.03 -5.79
CA MET A 392 7.96 -7.12 -7.22
C MET A 392 8.24 -5.78 -7.93
N PRO A 393 9.50 -5.28 -7.94
CA PRO A 393 9.82 -3.95 -8.48
C PRO A 393 9.55 -3.80 -9.99
N ASN A 394 9.34 -4.91 -10.71
CA ASN A 394 9.04 -4.92 -12.13
C ASN A 394 7.54 -5.09 -12.44
N LEU A 395 6.68 -5.05 -11.42
CA LEU A 395 5.23 -5.20 -11.58
C LEU A 395 4.64 -4.04 -12.38
N LYS A 396 4.03 -4.37 -13.52
CA LYS A 396 3.39 -3.44 -14.47
C LYS A 396 1.87 -3.52 -14.42
N GLU A 397 1.35 -4.73 -14.23
CA GLU A 397 -0.07 -5.00 -14.24
C GLU A 397 -0.49 -5.65 -12.92
N LEU A 398 -1.41 -5.02 -12.20
CA LEU A 398 -1.94 -5.53 -10.95
C LEU A 398 -3.46 -5.56 -10.99
N TYR A 399 -4.03 -6.76 -10.86
CA TYR A 399 -5.47 -6.96 -10.72
C TYR A 399 -5.73 -7.64 -9.38
N LEU A 400 -6.34 -6.92 -8.43
CA LEU A 400 -6.74 -7.43 -7.13
C LEU A 400 -8.15 -6.96 -6.83
N CYS A 401 -9.12 -7.55 -7.53
CA CYS A 401 -10.52 -7.19 -7.38
C CYS A 401 -11.26 -8.17 -6.46
N ARG A 402 -12.35 -7.70 -5.83
CA ARG A 402 -13.17 -8.52 -4.92
C ARG A 402 -12.35 -9.14 -3.78
N GLN A 403 -11.52 -8.33 -3.12
CA GLN A 403 -10.72 -8.70 -1.95
C GLN A 403 -11.14 -7.87 -0.72
N GLU A 404 -10.33 -7.89 0.34
CA GLU A 404 -10.59 -7.14 1.58
C GLU A 404 -9.64 -5.94 1.78
N ILE A 405 -9.12 -5.38 0.68
CA ILE A 405 -8.12 -4.31 0.69
C ILE A 405 -8.73 -2.97 1.12
N ARG A 406 -8.06 -2.27 2.03
CA ARG A 406 -8.39 -0.91 2.48
C ARG A 406 -7.26 0.07 2.23
N ASP A 407 -6.02 -0.36 2.49
CA ASP A 407 -4.83 0.48 2.40
C ASP A 407 -3.98 0.10 1.19
N ILE A 408 -3.93 1.02 0.23
CA ILE A 408 -3.17 0.87 -1.01
C ILE A 408 -1.86 1.68 -1.01
N SER A 409 -1.41 2.16 0.15
CA SER A 409 -0.17 2.94 0.28
C SER A 409 1.06 2.16 -0.19
N VAL A 410 1.03 0.83 -0.07
CA VAL A 410 2.08 -0.09 -0.58
C VAL A 410 2.27 -0.03 -2.10
N LEU A 411 1.30 0.49 -2.85
CA LEU A 411 1.43 0.67 -4.28
C LEU A 411 2.32 1.86 -4.64
N GLU A 412 2.56 2.79 -3.72
CA GLU A 412 3.40 3.96 -3.97
C GLU A 412 4.80 3.53 -4.41
N GLY A 413 5.21 4.01 -5.60
CA GLY A 413 6.54 3.70 -6.16
C GLY A 413 6.60 2.43 -7.00
N LEU A 414 5.51 1.66 -7.13
CA LEU A 414 5.44 0.58 -8.11
C LEU A 414 5.27 1.15 -9.52
N PRO A 415 5.94 0.61 -10.55
CA PRO A 415 5.94 1.19 -11.88
C PRO A 415 4.74 0.69 -12.72
N LEU A 416 3.54 0.72 -12.13
CA LEU A 416 2.30 0.18 -12.67
C LEU A 416 1.80 0.99 -13.88
N THR A 417 1.40 0.29 -14.94
CA THR A 417 0.71 0.84 -16.11
C THR A 417 -0.77 0.45 -16.13
N THR A 418 -1.11 -0.68 -15.49
CA THR A 418 -2.50 -1.16 -15.36
C THR A 418 -2.78 -1.54 -13.91
N LEU A 419 -3.87 -1.01 -13.36
CA LEU A 419 -4.32 -1.27 -11.99
C LEU A 419 -5.82 -1.51 -11.94
N ALA A 420 -6.23 -2.66 -11.42
CA ALA A 420 -7.62 -2.97 -11.12
C ALA A 420 -7.78 -3.33 -9.65
N LEU A 421 -8.57 -2.53 -8.93
CA LEU A 421 -8.83 -2.66 -7.49
C LEU A 421 -10.31 -2.66 -7.19
N CYS A 422 -11.13 -3.13 -8.13
CA CYS A 422 -12.57 -3.04 -7.99
C CYS A 422 -13.11 -3.90 -6.84
N GLU A 423 -14.22 -3.48 -6.26
CA GLU A 423 -14.96 -4.23 -5.24
C GLU A 423 -14.10 -4.58 -4.00
N ASN A 424 -13.35 -3.59 -3.52
CA ASN A 424 -12.58 -3.64 -2.27
C ASN A 424 -13.19 -2.69 -1.23
N GLN A 425 -12.44 -2.35 -0.18
CA GLN A 425 -12.84 -1.47 0.91
C GLN A 425 -12.00 -0.18 0.96
N ILE A 426 -11.52 0.29 -0.19
CA ILE A 426 -10.62 1.45 -0.30
C ILE A 426 -11.42 2.75 -0.21
N ALA A 427 -11.15 3.54 0.83
CA ALA A 427 -11.79 4.84 1.04
C ALA A 427 -10.89 6.02 0.63
N ASP A 428 -9.57 5.82 0.66
CA ASP A 428 -8.57 6.85 0.35
C ASP A 428 -7.81 6.49 -0.93
N PHE A 429 -8.05 7.26 -1.99
CA PHE A 429 -7.36 7.08 -3.27
C PHE A 429 -6.07 7.92 -3.38
N SER A 430 -5.71 8.70 -2.35
CA SER A 430 -4.53 9.57 -2.39
C SER A 430 -3.21 8.87 -2.74
N PRO A 431 -2.96 7.59 -2.37
CA PRO A 431 -1.74 6.88 -2.79
C PRO A 431 -1.59 6.73 -4.31
N LEU A 432 -2.68 6.75 -5.07
CA LEU A 432 -2.64 6.66 -6.53
C LEU A 432 -1.90 7.85 -7.16
N ALA A 433 -1.76 8.98 -6.46
CA ALA A 433 -1.04 10.17 -6.96
C ALA A 433 0.41 9.87 -7.39
N ALA A 434 1.03 8.84 -6.82
CA ALA A 434 2.41 8.46 -7.13
C ALA A 434 2.53 7.61 -8.41
N LEU A 435 1.42 7.06 -8.92
CA LEU A 435 1.38 6.14 -10.06
C LEU A 435 1.28 6.88 -11.40
N THR A 436 2.18 7.82 -11.67
CA THR A 436 2.10 8.71 -12.86
C THR A 436 2.26 8.00 -14.20
N GLU A 437 2.70 6.74 -14.20
CA GLU A 437 2.83 5.91 -15.40
C GLU A 437 1.54 5.13 -15.73
N LEU A 438 0.48 5.30 -14.94
CA LEU A 438 -0.75 4.54 -15.08
C LEU A 438 -1.54 4.96 -16.33
N GLU A 439 -1.84 3.98 -17.19
CA GLU A 439 -2.59 4.15 -18.43
C GLU A 439 -4.02 3.60 -18.32
N THR A 440 -4.22 2.60 -17.46
CA THR A 440 -5.49 1.90 -17.25
C THR A 440 -5.79 1.74 -15.77
N LEU A 441 -6.97 2.20 -15.34
CA LEU A 441 -7.41 2.17 -13.94
C LEU A 441 -8.86 1.73 -13.79
N TYR A 442 -9.10 0.70 -12.98
CA TYR A 442 -10.44 0.26 -12.58
C TYR A 442 -10.59 0.34 -11.07
N LEU A 443 -11.52 1.17 -10.58
CA LEU A 443 -11.75 1.45 -9.15
C LEU A 443 -13.18 1.16 -8.68
N GLY A 444 -14.05 0.63 -9.55
CA GLY A 444 -15.47 0.52 -9.23
C GLY A 444 -15.77 -0.33 -7.99
N GLY A 445 -16.85 -0.02 -7.28
CA GLY A 445 -17.30 -0.76 -6.11
C GLY A 445 -16.47 -0.55 -4.83
N ASN A 446 -15.72 0.54 -4.74
CA ASN A 446 -15.04 0.96 -3.51
C ASN A 446 -15.82 2.07 -2.76
N PRO A 447 -15.65 2.22 -1.44
CA PRO A 447 -16.35 3.24 -0.65
C PRO A 447 -15.82 4.68 -0.85
N GLY A 448 -14.65 4.87 -1.45
CA GLY A 448 -14.07 6.20 -1.69
C GLY A 448 -14.92 7.08 -2.62
N THR A 449 -15.08 8.36 -2.28
CA THR A 449 -15.89 9.32 -3.04
C THR A 449 -15.08 10.44 -3.69
N ASP A 450 -13.84 10.66 -3.24
CA ASP A 450 -12.95 11.72 -3.70
C ASP A 450 -11.98 11.19 -4.77
N TYR A 451 -12.32 11.47 -6.03
CA TYR A 451 -11.49 11.11 -7.20
C TYR A 451 -10.58 12.25 -7.65
N SER A 452 -10.46 13.34 -6.89
CA SER A 452 -9.66 14.51 -7.28
C SER A 452 -8.20 14.16 -7.56
N VAL A 453 -7.66 13.16 -6.89
CA VAL A 453 -6.30 12.63 -7.11
C VAL A 453 -6.05 12.16 -8.54
N LEU A 454 -7.08 11.68 -9.24
CA LEU A 454 -6.95 11.16 -10.61
C LEU A 454 -6.53 12.25 -11.58
N SER A 455 -6.79 13.53 -11.27
CA SER A 455 -6.32 14.67 -12.08
C SER A 455 -4.80 14.74 -12.23
N ARG A 456 -4.04 14.01 -11.41
CA ARG A 456 -2.58 13.92 -11.48
C ARG A 456 -2.06 12.82 -12.42
N LEU A 457 -2.95 11.97 -12.95
CA LEU A 457 -2.62 10.82 -13.78
C LEU A 457 -2.76 11.17 -15.27
N ASP A 458 -1.86 12.01 -15.76
CA ASP A 458 -1.93 12.59 -17.11
C ASP A 458 -1.83 11.57 -18.27
N ARG A 459 -1.28 10.38 -18.00
CA ARG A 459 -1.22 9.26 -18.95
C ARG A 459 -2.46 8.38 -18.99
N LEU A 460 -3.41 8.61 -18.08
CA LEU A 460 -4.58 7.76 -17.96
C LEU A 460 -5.43 7.86 -19.22
N SER A 461 -5.70 6.71 -19.85
CA SER A 461 -6.46 6.59 -21.10
C SER A 461 -7.72 5.74 -20.94
N VAL A 462 -7.71 4.81 -19.97
CA VAL A 462 -8.85 3.97 -19.61
C VAL A 462 -9.14 4.15 -18.13
N LEU A 463 -10.36 4.57 -17.81
CA LEU A 463 -10.80 4.76 -16.44
C LEU A 463 -12.19 4.18 -16.23
N THR A 464 -12.36 3.41 -15.17
CA THR A 464 -13.67 2.96 -14.71
C THR A 464 -13.86 3.30 -13.24
N VAL A 465 -14.82 4.18 -12.97
CA VAL A 465 -15.26 4.57 -11.62
C VAL A 465 -16.77 4.35 -11.54
N GLU A 466 -17.14 3.19 -11.00
CA GLU A 466 -18.55 2.80 -10.89
C GLU A 466 -18.89 2.42 -9.45
N GLY A 467 -20.16 2.52 -9.05
CA GLY A 467 -20.64 1.92 -7.81
C GLY A 467 -20.67 0.39 -7.91
N SER A 468 -21.05 -0.28 -6.83
CA SER A 468 -21.31 -1.73 -6.84
C SER A 468 -22.81 -2.02 -6.86
N ALA A 469 -23.21 -3.13 -7.48
CA ALA A 469 -24.60 -3.60 -7.42
C ALA A 469 -25.12 -3.79 -5.98
N GLY A 470 -24.23 -4.09 -5.02
CA GLY A 470 -24.59 -4.32 -3.61
C GLY A 470 -24.87 -3.05 -2.80
N THR A 471 -24.35 -1.90 -3.24
CA THR A 471 -24.49 -0.60 -2.54
C THR A 471 -25.49 0.32 -3.20
N GLY A 472 -25.90 0.04 -4.44
CA GLY A 472 -26.74 0.91 -5.25
C GLY A 472 -25.98 2.15 -5.74
N VAL A 473 -26.72 3.19 -6.14
CA VAL A 473 -26.16 4.45 -6.64
C VAL A 473 -25.39 5.17 -5.54
N GLY A 474 -24.06 5.25 -5.69
CA GLY A 474 -23.16 5.98 -4.82
C GLY A 474 -23.07 7.45 -5.18
N THR A 475 -22.75 8.31 -4.21
CA THR A 475 -22.52 9.74 -4.48
C THR A 475 -21.04 10.04 -4.48
N VAL A 476 -20.52 10.58 -5.58
CA VAL A 476 -19.11 11.00 -5.71
C VAL A 476 -18.98 12.49 -5.47
N ASP A 477 -17.83 12.96 -4.98
CA ASP A 477 -17.68 14.36 -4.58
C ASP A 477 -17.86 15.34 -5.76
N SER A 478 -17.23 15.04 -6.90
CA SER A 478 -17.38 15.77 -8.16
C SER A 478 -16.77 14.96 -9.32
N LEU A 479 -17.13 15.31 -10.56
CA LEU A 479 -16.51 14.81 -11.79
C LEU A 479 -15.39 15.73 -12.32
N ASP A 480 -15.05 16.80 -11.61
CA ASP A 480 -14.04 17.81 -12.04
C ASP A 480 -12.66 17.21 -12.37
N PHE A 481 -12.31 16.05 -11.79
CA PHE A 481 -11.06 15.36 -12.12
C PHE A 481 -10.95 15.00 -13.60
N LEU A 482 -12.07 14.86 -14.32
CA LEU A 482 -12.10 14.60 -15.76
C LEU A 482 -11.47 15.73 -16.57
N ASP A 483 -11.53 16.99 -16.11
CA ASP A 483 -11.01 18.14 -16.87
C ASP A 483 -9.49 18.09 -17.10
N ALA A 484 -8.77 17.35 -16.25
CA ALA A 484 -7.32 17.18 -16.36
C ALA A 484 -6.92 15.94 -17.18
N LEU A 485 -7.89 15.10 -17.59
CA LEU A 485 -7.65 13.81 -18.23
C LEU A 485 -8.01 13.84 -19.72
N THR A 486 -7.36 12.96 -20.49
CA THR A 486 -7.69 12.72 -21.91
C THR A 486 -7.98 11.24 -22.11
N LEU A 487 -9.21 10.85 -21.78
CA LEU A 487 -9.62 9.45 -21.79
C LEU A 487 -10.06 8.98 -23.18
N ARG A 488 -9.75 7.72 -23.49
CA ARG A 488 -10.26 6.97 -24.65
C ARG A 488 -11.44 6.08 -24.26
N LYS A 489 -11.40 5.49 -23.06
CA LYS A 489 -12.50 4.68 -22.50
C LYS A 489 -12.83 5.16 -21.08
N LEU A 490 -14.12 5.32 -20.83
CA LEU A 490 -14.63 5.76 -19.53
C LEU A 490 -15.86 4.94 -19.13
N GLY A 491 -15.84 4.38 -17.92
CA GLY A 491 -17.00 3.78 -17.26
C GLY A 491 -17.47 4.64 -16.08
N LEU A 492 -18.72 5.07 -16.12
CA LEU A 492 -19.42 5.79 -15.04
C LEU A 492 -20.76 5.10 -14.77
N GLY A 493 -20.81 4.23 -13.78
CA GLY A 493 -21.98 3.43 -13.45
C GLY A 493 -22.38 3.59 -12.00
N LEU A 494 -23.67 3.67 -11.69
CA LEU A 494 -24.16 3.78 -10.31
C LEU A 494 -23.46 4.89 -9.50
N ILE A 495 -23.15 6.01 -10.14
CA ILE A 495 -22.57 7.18 -9.48
C ILE A 495 -23.33 8.45 -9.87
N VAL A 496 -23.50 9.34 -8.90
CA VAL A 496 -24.06 10.69 -9.10
C VAL A 496 -23.14 11.70 -8.41
N PRO A 497 -22.70 12.77 -9.08
CA PRO A 497 -21.87 13.79 -8.44
C PRO A 497 -22.70 14.61 -7.43
N LYS A 498 -22.12 14.93 -6.27
CA LYS A 498 -22.80 15.70 -5.19
C LYS A 498 -23.25 17.08 -5.64
N ASP A 499 -22.52 17.69 -6.57
CA ASP A 499 -22.87 18.98 -7.17
C ASP A 499 -23.92 18.87 -8.29
N GLY A 500 -24.31 17.65 -8.68
CA GLY A 500 -25.22 17.36 -9.79
C GLY A 500 -24.65 17.66 -11.17
N SER A 501 -23.39 18.06 -11.28
CA SER A 501 -22.79 18.53 -12.53
C SER A 501 -22.20 17.39 -13.34
N TRP A 502 -22.74 17.20 -14.55
CA TRP A 502 -22.18 16.33 -15.59
C TRP A 502 -21.39 17.12 -16.65
N GLU A 503 -21.20 18.43 -16.45
CA GLU A 503 -20.48 19.29 -17.40
C GLU A 503 -19.06 18.78 -17.71
N PRO A 504 -18.26 18.28 -16.75
CA PRO A 504 -16.91 17.75 -17.04
C PRO A 504 -16.91 16.61 -18.07
N LEU A 505 -17.97 15.78 -18.11
CA LEU A 505 -18.11 14.72 -19.10
C LEU A 505 -18.19 15.29 -20.53
N THR A 506 -18.89 16.41 -20.73
CA THR A 506 -19.05 17.04 -22.06
C THR A 506 -17.73 17.47 -22.70
N ARG A 507 -16.67 17.61 -21.89
CA ARG A 507 -15.33 18.06 -22.30
C ARG A 507 -14.42 16.90 -22.70
N GLN A 508 -14.83 15.66 -22.49
CA GLN A 508 -14.09 14.45 -22.87
C GLN A 508 -14.19 14.16 -24.38
N ILE A 509 -13.78 15.11 -25.22
CA ILE A 509 -13.96 15.05 -26.68
C ILE A 509 -13.10 13.98 -27.37
N ALA A 510 -12.10 13.42 -26.68
CA ALA A 510 -11.26 12.33 -27.17
C ALA A 510 -11.84 10.93 -26.87
N LEU A 511 -12.97 10.86 -26.15
CA LEU A 511 -13.56 9.61 -25.71
C LEU A 511 -14.11 8.81 -26.90
N GLU A 512 -13.68 7.55 -27.00
CA GLU A 512 -14.13 6.61 -28.04
C GLU A 512 -15.15 5.62 -27.48
N GLU A 513 -15.03 5.26 -26.21
CA GLU A 513 -15.93 4.32 -25.53
C GLU A 513 -16.44 4.88 -24.20
N LEU A 514 -17.76 4.84 -24.02
CA LEU A 514 -18.43 5.26 -22.79
C LEU A 514 -19.37 4.15 -22.32
N LEU A 515 -19.22 3.77 -21.06
CA LEU A 515 -20.16 2.92 -20.35
C LEU A 515 -20.86 3.75 -19.28
N LEU A 516 -22.19 3.74 -19.32
CA LEU A 516 -23.05 4.30 -18.28
C LEU A 516 -23.91 3.19 -17.67
N TRP A 517 -24.10 3.20 -16.35
CA TRP A 517 -25.02 2.29 -15.68
C TRP A 517 -26.01 3.05 -14.80
N ASP A 518 -27.31 2.87 -15.08
CA ASP A 518 -28.40 3.63 -14.46
C ASP A 518 -28.16 5.16 -14.53
N PRO A 519 -27.84 5.73 -15.72
CA PRO A 519 -27.63 7.15 -15.84
C PRO A 519 -28.95 7.92 -15.73
N GLY A 520 -28.94 9.01 -14.97
CA GLY A 520 -30.01 10.00 -15.02
C GLY A 520 -29.99 10.83 -16.31
N ASP A 521 -31.07 11.59 -16.56
CA ASP A 521 -31.24 12.40 -17.78
C ASP A 521 -30.07 13.37 -18.03
N ASP A 522 -29.53 13.98 -16.97
CA ASP A 522 -28.40 14.92 -17.07
C ASP A 522 -27.12 14.24 -17.56
N ALA A 523 -26.87 12.99 -17.15
CA ALA A 523 -25.72 12.21 -17.60
C ALA A 523 -25.83 11.85 -19.09
N VAL A 524 -27.03 11.46 -19.51
CA VAL A 524 -27.35 11.13 -20.91
C VAL A 524 -27.24 12.38 -21.78
N ALA A 525 -27.77 13.51 -21.32
CA ALA A 525 -27.65 14.79 -22.00
C ALA A 525 -26.19 15.22 -22.15
N ALA A 526 -25.38 15.07 -21.11
CA ALA A 526 -23.94 15.35 -21.18
C ALA A 526 -23.21 14.43 -22.16
N ALA A 527 -23.50 13.12 -22.13
CA ALA A 527 -22.93 12.15 -23.06
C ALA A 527 -23.28 12.49 -24.52
N SER A 528 -24.49 13.01 -24.80
CA SER A 528 -24.93 13.37 -26.15
C SER A 528 -24.07 14.45 -26.84
N ALA A 529 -23.28 15.21 -26.07
CA ALA A 529 -22.33 16.19 -26.60
C ALA A 529 -21.05 15.55 -27.21
N LEU A 530 -20.80 14.27 -26.93
CA LEU A 530 -19.57 13.55 -27.33
C LEU A 530 -19.67 13.02 -28.76
N SER A 531 -19.65 13.92 -29.73
CA SER A 531 -19.84 13.58 -31.16
C SER A 531 -18.83 12.60 -31.77
N GLN A 532 -17.66 12.38 -31.14
CA GLN A 532 -16.63 11.43 -31.58
C GLN A 532 -16.76 10.04 -30.95
N LEU A 533 -17.73 9.85 -30.04
CA LEU A 533 -17.96 8.59 -29.38
C LEU A 533 -18.33 7.51 -30.39
N LYS A 534 -17.64 6.36 -30.34
CA LYS A 534 -17.85 5.21 -31.21
C LYS A 534 -18.70 4.15 -30.54
N THR A 535 -18.48 3.93 -29.25
CA THR A 535 -19.17 2.89 -28.47
C THR A 535 -19.87 3.53 -27.27
N LEU A 536 -21.17 3.30 -27.17
CA LEU A 536 -21.96 3.66 -26.00
C LEU A 536 -22.65 2.40 -25.47
N THR A 537 -22.38 2.07 -24.22
CA THR A 537 -23.11 1.03 -23.49
C THR A 537 -23.86 1.68 -22.35
N ILE A 538 -25.18 1.46 -22.30
CA ILE A 538 -26.03 1.86 -21.18
C ILE A 538 -26.61 0.60 -20.55
N GLY A 539 -26.40 0.41 -19.25
CA GLY A 539 -26.97 -0.71 -18.48
C GLY A 539 -28.49 -0.59 -18.38
N ASP A 540 -28.95 0.13 -17.36
CA ASP A 540 -30.37 0.45 -17.17
C ASP A 540 -30.69 1.83 -17.78
N TYR A 541 -31.64 1.90 -18.71
CA TYR A 541 -32.03 3.14 -19.42
C TYR A 541 -33.54 3.39 -19.31
N TYR A 542 -33.93 4.43 -18.58
CA TYR A 542 -35.34 4.66 -18.24
C TYR A 542 -36.06 5.69 -19.12
N ALA A 543 -35.40 6.26 -20.13
CA ALA A 543 -36.06 7.15 -21.07
C ALA A 543 -37.04 6.37 -21.98
N SER A 544 -38.06 7.05 -22.50
CA SER A 544 -39.06 6.45 -23.39
C SER A 544 -38.50 6.09 -24.78
N ASP A 545 -37.47 6.81 -25.23
CA ASP A 545 -36.85 6.66 -26.55
C ASP A 545 -35.40 7.16 -26.57
N LEU A 546 -34.76 7.13 -27.75
CA LEU A 546 -33.35 7.47 -27.97
C LEU A 546 -33.15 8.91 -28.44
N THR A 547 -34.15 9.79 -28.35
CA THR A 547 -34.05 11.18 -28.84
C THR A 547 -32.92 11.94 -28.16
N ALA A 548 -32.66 11.67 -26.88
CA ALA A 548 -31.56 12.28 -26.13
C ALA A 548 -30.17 11.90 -26.69
N LEU A 549 -30.05 10.78 -27.41
CA LEU A 549 -28.80 10.30 -28.00
C LEU A 549 -28.57 10.81 -29.43
N ALA A 550 -29.51 11.59 -30.00
CA ALA A 550 -29.48 11.97 -31.41
C ALA A 550 -28.25 12.80 -31.84
N GLY A 551 -27.51 13.38 -30.88
CA GLY A 551 -26.25 14.09 -31.13
C GLY A 551 -25.07 13.17 -31.48
N LEU A 552 -25.15 11.87 -31.14
CA LEU A 552 -24.07 10.89 -31.28
C LEU A 552 -23.93 10.34 -32.71
N THR A 553 -23.91 11.20 -33.71
CA THR A 553 -23.86 10.82 -35.14
C THR A 553 -22.62 10.01 -35.54
N GLY A 554 -21.58 10.02 -34.70
CA GLY A 554 -20.36 9.22 -34.84
C GLY A 554 -20.47 7.77 -34.36
N LEU A 555 -21.55 7.41 -33.66
CA LEU A 555 -21.67 6.15 -32.94
C LEU A 555 -21.72 4.94 -33.90
N GLU A 556 -20.91 3.93 -33.59
CA GLU A 556 -20.78 2.67 -34.33
C GLU A 556 -21.41 1.50 -33.56
N VAL A 557 -21.36 1.54 -32.21
CA VAL A 557 -21.88 0.49 -31.34
C VAL A 557 -22.78 1.11 -30.28
N LEU A 558 -24.03 0.64 -30.20
CA LEU A 558 -24.98 1.01 -29.15
C LEU A 558 -25.48 -0.26 -28.46
N ASN A 559 -25.22 -0.36 -27.16
CA ASN A 559 -25.75 -1.42 -26.31
C ASN A 559 -26.65 -0.79 -25.24
N ILE A 560 -27.89 -1.24 -25.13
CA ILE A 560 -28.84 -0.84 -24.08
C ILE A 560 -29.39 -2.11 -23.44
N HIS A 561 -29.12 -2.33 -22.16
CA HIS A 561 -29.30 -3.66 -21.58
C HIS A 561 -30.71 -3.93 -21.04
N LYS A 562 -31.27 -2.98 -20.30
CA LYS A 562 -32.59 -3.06 -19.66
C LYS A 562 -33.16 -1.66 -19.50
N GLY A 563 -34.48 -1.53 -19.39
CA GLY A 563 -35.07 -0.22 -19.20
C GLY A 563 -36.58 -0.17 -19.27
N SER A 564 -37.09 1.03 -19.54
CA SER A 564 -38.50 1.31 -19.82
C SER A 564 -38.70 1.99 -21.18
N MET A 565 -37.76 1.81 -22.09
CA MET A 565 -37.85 2.38 -23.43
C MET A 565 -38.97 1.67 -24.22
N GLU A 566 -39.83 2.47 -24.85
CA GLU A 566 -40.98 2.00 -25.63
C GLU A 566 -40.75 2.16 -27.14
N SER A 567 -39.81 3.02 -27.54
CA SER A 567 -39.54 3.34 -28.93
C SER A 567 -38.05 3.48 -29.22
N LEU A 568 -37.65 3.10 -30.43
CA LEU A 568 -36.31 3.37 -30.96
C LEU A 568 -36.17 4.76 -31.60
N THR A 569 -37.18 5.62 -31.46
CA THR A 569 -37.16 6.98 -32.02
C THR A 569 -35.90 7.74 -31.58
N GLY A 570 -35.24 8.41 -32.52
CA GLY A 570 -33.94 9.07 -32.32
C GLY A 570 -32.79 8.31 -33.00
N ILE A 571 -32.90 6.98 -33.11
CA ILE A 571 -31.86 6.13 -33.71
C ILE A 571 -31.57 6.46 -35.18
N GLN A 572 -32.54 7.04 -35.89
CA GLN A 572 -32.41 7.42 -37.31
C GLN A 572 -31.25 8.39 -37.57
N THR A 573 -30.81 9.11 -36.53
CA THR A 573 -29.68 10.06 -36.61
C THR A 573 -28.31 9.37 -36.50
N LEU A 574 -28.26 8.14 -35.97
CA LEU A 574 -27.04 7.36 -35.74
C LEU A 574 -26.61 6.63 -37.01
N THR A 575 -26.40 7.39 -38.09
CA THR A 575 -26.15 6.88 -39.46
C THR A 575 -24.86 6.05 -39.59
N ARG A 576 -23.97 6.08 -38.59
CA ARG A 576 -22.75 5.26 -38.53
C ARG A 576 -22.91 3.94 -37.78
N LEU A 577 -24.07 3.67 -37.21
CA LEU A 577 -24.29 2.51 -36.36
C LEU A 577 -24.07 1.20 -37.15
N ILE A 578 -23.21 0.34 -36.61
CA ILE A 578 -22.85 -0.98 -37.13
C ILE A 578 -23.45 -2.06 -36.24
N THR A 579 -23.49 -1.84 -34.93
CA THR A 579 -23.96 -2.81 -33.95
C THR A 579 -25.01 -2.16 -33.06
N LEU A 580 -26.18 -2.81 -32.97
CA LEU A 580 -27.23 -2.47 -32.03
C LEU A 580 -27.56 -3.70 -31.18
N SER A 581 -27.45 -3.57 -29.88
CA SER A 581 -27.97 -4.55 -28.92
C SER A 581 -28.96 -3.87 -27.99
N VAL A 582 -30.20 -4.34 -27.97
CA VAL A 582 -31.24 -3.82 -27.06
C VAL A 582 -31.90 -4.98 -26.33
N GLY A 583 -31.82 -4.95 -25.00
CA GLY A 583 -32.38 -5.97 -24.11
C GLY A 583 -33.51 -5.42 -23.23
N HIS A 584 -34.44 -6.29 -22.82
CA HIS A 584 -35.38 -6.09 -21.70
C HIS A 584 -36.02 -4.68 -21.63
N ASN A 585 -36.69 -4.28 -22.72
CA ASN A 585 -37.39 -3.01 -22.88
C ASN A 585 -38.79 -3.23 -23.49
N GLY A 586 -39.65 -2.20 -23.47
CA GLY A 586 -41.02 -2.23 -23.99
C GLY A 586 -41.14 -1.98 -25.50
N ILE A 587 -40.06 -2.16 -26.27
CA ILE A 587 -40.04 -1.86 -27.71
C ILE A 587 -40.83 -2.91 -28.48
N THR A 588 -41.75 -2.43 -29.31
CA THR A 588 -42.57 -3.27 -30.20
C THR A 588 -42.42 -2.91 -31.69
N ASP A 589 -42.02 -1.68 -31.99
CA ASP A 589 -41.87 -1.17 -33.36
C ASP A 589 -40.39 -1.01 -33.75
N LEU A 590 -40.00 -1.68 -34.84
CA LEU A 590 -38.67 -1.62 -35.43
C LEU A 590 -38.58 -0.66 -36.62
N SER A 591 -39.67 0.00 -37.01
CA SER A 591 -39.68 0.98 -38.11
C SER A 591 -38.62 2.09 -37.98
N PRO A 592 -38.21 2.55 -36.77
CA PRO A 592 -37.14 3.52 -36.62
C PRO A 592 -35.76 3.06 -37.12
N LEU A 593 -35.55 1.75 -37.32
CA LEU A 593 -34.29 1.25 -37.87
C LEU A 593 -34.13 1.55 -39.36
N SER A 594 -35.22 1.88 -40.07
CA SER A 594 -35.19 2.16 -41.50
C SER A 594 -34.19 3.27 -41.83
N GLY A 595 -33.36 3.05 -42.86
CA GLY A 595 -32.33 4.00 -43.29
C GLY A 595 -30.98 3.88 -42.60
N LEU A 596 -30.80 2.93 -41.66
CA LEU A 596 -29.49 2.63 -41.08
C LEU A 596 -28.64 1.77 -42.03
N GLU A 597 -28.01 2.42 -43.01
CA GLU A 597 -27.30 1.76 -44.12
C GLU A 597 -26.10 0.91 -43.70
N ARG A 598 -25.57 1.11 -42.48
CA ARG A 598 -24.37 0.42 -41.98
C ARG A 598 -24.65 -0.64 -40.92
N LEU A 599 -25.90 -0.75 -40.46
CA LEU A 599 -26.26 -1.66 -39.38
C LEU A 599 -26.05 -3.10 -39.84
N ASN A 600 -25.08 -3.77 -39.22
CA ASN A 600 -24.64 -5.11 -39.59
C ASN A 600 -25.00 -6.17 -38.57
N TYR A 601 -24.95 -5.83 -37.28
CA TYR A 601 -25.28 -6.72 -36.18
C TYR A 601 -26.45 -6.15 -35.38
N LEU A 602 -27.50 -6.95 -35.23
CA LEU A 602 -28.67 -6.61 -34.44
C LEU A 602 -28.97 -7.71 -33.42
N GLN A 603 -28.96 -7.37 -32.15
CA GLN A 603 -29.40 -8.24 -31.07
C GLN A 603 -30.59 -7.63 -30.34
N LEU A 604 -31.67 -8.37 -30.27
CA LEU A 604 -32.91 -7.97 -29.60
C LEU A 604 -33.26 -9.02 -28.57
N ASP A 605 -33.11 -8.71 -27.28
CA ASP A 605 -33.43 -9.63 -26.19
C ASP A 605 -34.60 -9.10 -25.35
N GLY A 606 -35.49 -9.98 -24.92
CA GLY A 606 -36.56 -9.59 -24.00
C GLY A 606 -37.49 -8.48 -24.51
N LEU A 607 -37.66 -8.34 -25.83
CA LEU A 607 -38.57 -7.37 -26.45
C LEU A 607 -39.87 -8.05 -26.93
N GLU A 608 -40.96 -7.28 -27.00
CA GLU A 608 -42.28 -7.76 -27.44
C GLU A 608 -42.55 -7.47 -28.94
N VAL A 609 -41.50 -7.50 -29.76
CA VAL A 609 -41.62 -7.29 -31.21
C VAL A 609 -42.39 -8.45 -31.86
N THR A 610 -43.37 -8.07 -32.68
CA THR A 610 -44.19 -9.02 -33.46
C THR A 610 -44.06 -8.82 -34.98
N ASP A 611 -43.62 -7.65 -35.42
CA ASP A 611 -43.36 -7.33 -36.83
C ASP A 611 -41.86 -7.06 -37.05
N PHE A 612 -41.23 -7.93 -37.83
CA PHE A 612 -39.82 -7.84 -38.20
C PHE A 612 -39.62 -7.39 -39.65
N SER A 613 -40.68 -7.00 -40.36
CA SER A 613 -40.58 -6.56 -41.76
C SER A 613 -39.61 -5.40 -42.00
N PRO A 614 -39.38 -4.45 -41.06
CA PRO A 614 -38.37 -3.40 -41.26
C PRO A 614 -36.94 -3.91 -41.45
N LEU A 615 -36.63 -5.14 -41.01
CA LEU A 615 -35.29 -5.72 -41.18
C LEU A 615 -34.96 -6.06 -42.63
N ALA A 616 -35.97 -6.30 -43.47
CA ALA A 616 -35.79 -6.64 -44.88
C ALA A 616 -35.19 -5.47 -45.69
N ASP A 617 -35.38 -4.25 -45.21
CA ASP A 617 -34.95 -3.02 -45.88
C ASP A 617 -33.54 -2.56 -45.46
N LEU A 618 -32.86 -3.29 -44.56
CA LEU A 618 -31.53 -2.95 -44.06
C LEU A 618 -30.43 -3.57 -44.94
N PRO A 619 -29.69 -2.77 -45.74
CA PRO A 619 -28.85 -3.30 -46.81
C PRO A 619 -27.56 -3.98 -46.33
N ALA A 620 -27.07 -3.64 -45.13
CA ALA A 620 -25.81 -4.15 -44.58
C ALA A 620 -26.00 -5.21 -43.48
N LEU A 621 -27.25 -5.57 -43.16
CA LEU A 621 -27.56 -6.48 -42.06
C LEU A 621 -26.97 -7.86 -42.35
N GLY A 622 -26.08 -8.30 -41.46
CA GLY A 622 -25.34 -9.56 -41.58
C GLY A 622 -25.68 -10.56 -40.47
N TYR A 623 -26.05 -10.09 -39.29
CA TYR A 623 -26.36 -10.93 -38.14
C TYR A 623 -27.59 -10.40 -37.39
N VAL A 624 -28.53 -11.30 -37.13
CA VAL A 624 -29.72 -11.04 -36.30
C VAL A 624 -29.79 -12.07 -35.19
N VAL A 625 -29.80 -11.61 -33.95
CA VAL A 625 -29.88 -12.44 -32.75
C VAL A 625 -31.15 -12.09 -31.99
N VAL A 626 -32.04 -13.07 -31.84
CA VAL A 626 -33.34 -12.92 -31.15
C VAL A 626 -33.60 -14.14 -30.25
N PRO A 627 -34.46 -14.05 -29.23
CA PRO A 627 -34.91 -15.21 -28.48
C PRO A 627 -35.39 -16.33 -29.40
N GLN A 628 -35.10 -17.60 -29.06
CA GLN A 628 -35.49 -18.75 -29.88
C GLN A 628 -36.99 -18.76 -30.26
N LYS A 629 -37.87 -18.20 -29.44
CA LYS A 629 -39.31 -18.08 -29.67
C LYS A 629 -39.70 -17.10 -30.80
N GLN A 630 -38.81 -16.17 -31.18
CA GLN A 630 -39.06 -15.12 -32.18
C GLN A 630 -38.42 -15.41 -33.54
N THR A 631 -37.54 -16.41 -33.64
CA THR A 631 -36.85 -16.74 -34.92
C THR A 631 -37.85 -17.03 -36.04
N ALA A 632 -38.93 -17.77 -35.77
CA ALA A 632 -39.98 -18.05 -36.75
C ALA A 632 -40.72 -16.79 -37.23
N LEU A 633 -40.86 -15.76 -36.38
CA LEU A 633 -41.44 -14.48 -36.80
C LEU A 633 -40.50 -13.71 -37.72
N VAL A 634 -39.19 -13.75 -37.46
CA VAL A 634 -38.17 -13.17 -38.33
C VAL A 634 -38.16 -13.87 -39.69
N GLU A 635 -38.16 -15.20 -39.73
CA GLU A 635 -38.21 -15.98 -40.98
C GLU A 635 -39.49 -15.66 -41.79
N ALA A 636 -40.63 -15.54 -41.13
CA ALA A 636 -41.89 -15.22 -41.79
C ALA A 636 -41.93 -13.79 -42.36
N ALA A 637 -41.36 -12.82 -41.64
CA ALA A 637 -41.31 -11.42 -42.07
C ALA A 637 -40.24 -11.17 -43.15
N CYS A 638 -39.13 -11.91 -43.11
CA CYS A 638 -37.98 -11.74 -44.00
C CYS A 638 -37.59 -13.04 -44.72
N PRO A 639 -38.48 -13.67 -45.52
CA PRO A 639 -38.27 -15.03 -46.03
C PRO A 639 -37.07 -15.22 -46.97
N ASN A 640 -36.50 -14.13 -47.50
CA ASN A 640 -35.34 -14.14 -48.40
C ASN A 640 -34.14 -13.39 -47.80
N HIS A 641 -34.04 -13.33 -46.46
CA HIS A 641 -32.95 -12.63 -45.81
C HIS A 641 -31.58 -13.20 -46.17
N THR A 642 -30.57 -12.33 -46.25
CA THR A 642 -29.16 -12.72 -46.46
C THR A 642 -28.35 -12.74 -45.16
N PHE A 643 -28.89 -12.17 -44.08
CA PHE A 643 -28.25 -12.20 -42.76
C PHE A 643 -28.33 -13.58 -42.13
N GLU A 644 -27.39 -13.88 -41.24
CA GLU A 644 -27.42 -15.04 -40.37
C GLU A 644 -28.38 -14.79 -39.20
N LEU A 645 -29.39 -15.63 -39.06
CA LEU A 645 -30.33 -15.61 -37.95
C LEU A 645 -29.91 -16.61 -36.87
N ARG A 646 -29.74 -16.15 -35.63
CA ARG A 646 -29.43 -16.99 -34.47
C ARG A 646 -30.47 -16.84 -33.37
N GLY A 647 -30.91 -17.97 -32.82
CA GLY A 647 -31.67 -18.05 -31.60
C GLY A 647 -30.76 -18.37 -30.40
N PHE A 648 -31.08 -17.80 -29.24
CA PHE A 648 -30.46 -18.15 -27.96
C PHE A 648 -31.50 -18.60 -26.93
#